data_AF-A0A1H0YQ78-F1
#
_entry.id   AF-A0A1H0YQ78-F1
#
_cell.length_a   1.000
_cell.length_b   1.000
_cell.length_c   1.000
_cell.angle_alpha   90.00
_cell.angle_beta   90.00
_cell.angle_gamma   90.00
#
_symmetry.space_group_name_H-M   'P 1'
#
loop_
_entity.id
_entity.type
_entity.pdbx_description
1 polymer ?
#
loop_
_entity_poly.entity_id
_entity_poly.type
_entity_poly.pdbx_seq_one_letter_code
_entity_poly.pdbx_strand_id
1 'polypeptide(L)'
;MNTTDTGNPDHGRPDTFTRRQALQVGTGAAAAFTLTSPDELAEAAAAEPTDADSEHIRLTAGTNICAAPSPDGTRIAIDLVNAIWLLPATGGTARKLTGPLQDATQPDWSPDGRSVVFQSYRDGNFHLWLLDTHDSTLRQLTRGPHDHREPRFSPNGRHVVFSSDRDGHGYRLYTLTVASGRITPLATDRTKTAMPSWSPDGSAVVYLADGTTIERVNLADGTVRRLVETDPASTLFGPSLSPDGTRLSYVRRTDTRSELVVDQHAITDDEDVFGFAPRWLSPDELLYTADGHVRKRRLTRAATDVPFTATVPVLTHRAYRQRRPGIRGPKVTGIASPVCSPEGNRIAFRALNALWLMTIGERPRRIVADGYFASDPDFSPDGRRIVYTSDRTGTAELWLHELDSGTERRITGLNGAQLTPRFAPDGQRIAYQDQDGATWVVELATGHTRQVTPPLFLPGRPDWSPDGRVLVLAAVKPYGERFREGTSQVLRVDLDNDTLDYTEVLPSRSISTRGDDGPVWSPDGTHLAFSVESQAWVVPVDAAGRFTGQPRRVTGEVTDSPSWKDPEHLLFLNGGNLRSVHIDTGEVSDVPLRLSWQPARTEQHQVVRVGALWDGHTETMQRDVDIVLAGDRIAAVRPHRAQRPTVDARDLTAIPGLIDAHNHWHLRGRQWGDRQGRTWLAYGITTTRSPGDPAYQMQETREALTSGDRVGPRYYATGEAIDGSRIYYDFMRPTLSAEQLQREMERAFALDYDMVKTYVRLPVDLQQQAVRLAHRKGLPLSSHYAYPAADIGMDGMEHTGATNRLGYSHTVTELGHSYDDAIQLFVHSGMSITPTLFTSTALYAFDRSLVEDRRTRVLFPPWEHERLRAQAEQASGPEGEAQRHELANKVDMLLRIHRGGGHVIAGTDAPLDNVAVSLHMNMRAMVRYGFTPREALIIATRNPARWLGLDGELGEIRPGAYADLALVSGNPLADITAAAAVHKVVRGGVVHTPEHLMRPFTQPQTPADPPLVRGTRTAAAERDPALWWHEPEWARRLCCEA
;
A
#
# COMPACT_ATOMS: atom_id res chain seq x y z
N MET A 1 25.26 -50.32 -19.25
CA MET A 1 26.59 -50.84 -18.83
C MET A 1 27.64 -49.82 -19.22
N ASN A 2 28.39 -49.37 -18.21
CA ASN A 2 29.71 -48.73 -18.16
C ASN A 2 30.43 -48.22 -19.44
N THR A 3 30.91 -46.97 -19.29
CA THR A 3 32.26 -46.40 -19.63
C THR A 3 32.62 -46.27 -21.12
N THR A 4 33.27 -45.22 -21.66
CA THR A 4 34.25 -44.22 -21.19
C THR A 4 34.31 -43.00 -22.15
N ASP A 5 34.56 -41.81 -21.57
CA ASP A 5 35.43 -40.67 -21.95
C ASP A 5 35.95 -40.44 -23.40
N THR A 6 35.89 -39.18 -23.89
CA THR A 6 37.01 -38.33 -24.38
C THR A 6 36.57 -37.04 -25.14
N GLY A 7 37.10 -35.88 -24.74
CA GLY A 7 37.77 -34.89 -25.63
C GLY A 7 36.98 -33.81 -26.41
N ASN A 8 37.18 -32.54 -26.03
CA ASN A 8 36.95 -31.29 -26.80
C ASN A 8 38.00 -31.15 -27.96
N PRO A 9 37.82 -30.38 -29.07
CA PRO A 9 37.96 -28.90 -29.06
C PRO A 9 37.17 -28.06 -30.12
N ASP A 10 37.20 -26.74 -29.87
CA ASP A 10 37.24 -25.57 -30.79
C ASP A 10 36.00 -25.02 -31.52
N HIS A 11 35.69 -23.76 -31.18
CA HIS A 11 34.81 -22.83 -31.92
C HIS A 11 35.59 -21.60 -32.40
N GLY A 12 35.50 -21.31 -33.70
CA GLY A 12 35.99 -20.09 -34.35
C GLY A 12 34.97 -18.93 -34.35
N ARG A 13 35.53 -17.71 -34.43
CA ARG A 13 34.92 -16.36 -34.37
C ARG A 13 33.91 -16.02 -35.48
N PRO A 14 33.15 -14.91 -35.32
CA PRO A 14 32.81 -14.03 -36.43
C PRO A 14 33.18 -12.54 -36.21
N ASP A 15 33.05 -11.79 -37.31
CA ASP A 15 33.72 -10.56 -37.70
C ASP A 15 33.32 -9.24 -37.02
N THR A 16 34.27 -8.29 -37.08
CA THR A 16 34.22 -6.92 -36.57
C THR A 16 33.49 -5.94 -37.50
N PHE A 17 32.49 -5.22 -36.98
CA PHE A 17 31.92 -4.01 -37.60
C PHE A 17 32.88 -2.81 -37.45
N THR A 18 33.13 -2.07 -38.54
CA THR A 18 34.05 -0.90 -38.54
C THR A 18 33.31 0.43 -38.46
N ARG A 19 33.93 1.38 -37.74
CA ARG A 19 33.46 2.69 -37.26
C ARG A 19 33.10 3.75 -38.32
N ARG A 20 32.89 3.41 -39.60
CA ARG A 20 32.87 4.39 -40.71
C ARG A 20 31.55 4.51 -41.49
N GLN A 21 30.42 4.10 -40.90
CA GLN A 21 29.08 4.30 -41.48
C GLN A 21 28.14 5.17 -40.61
N ALA A 22 28.66 5.83 -39.56
CA ALA A 22 27.83 6.52 -38.57
C ALA A 22 27.51 8.01 -38.85
N LEU A 23 27.85 8.58 -40.00
CA LEU A 23 27.61 10.02 -40.24
C LEU A 23 27.26 10.32 -41.70
N GLN A 24 25.95 10.45 -42.01
CA GLN A 24 25.40 11.52 -42.84
C GLN A 24 23.84 11.47 -42.91
N VAL A 25 23.21 12.44 -42.22
CA VAL A 25 21.97 13.19 -42.55
C VAL A 25 20.61 12.41 -42.56
N GLY A 26 19.54 12.83 -41.86
CA GLY A 26 19.34 14.05 -41.08
C GLY A 26 17.92 14.20 -40.49
N THR A 27 17.90 14.97 -39.39
CA THR A 27 16.85 15.89 -38.91
C THR A 27 15.44 15.38 -38.61
N GLY A 28 15.24 14.96 -37.35
CA GLY A 28 13.96 14.99 -36.64
C GLY A 28 14.26 14.92 -35.14
N ALA A 29 13.77 15.87 -34.34
CA ALA A 29 14.09 15.99 -32.92
C ALA A 29 13.54 14.81 -32.11
N ALA A 30 14.38 13.81 -31.83
CA ALA A 30 14.11 12.75 -30.87
C ALA A 30 14.50 13.22 -29.46
N ALA A 31 13.58 13.09 -28.51
CA ALA A 31 13.89 13.19 -27.09
C ALA A 31 14.89 12.07 -26.75
N ALA A 32 16.08 12.45 -26.31
CA ALA A 32 17.11 11.50 -25.91
C ALA A 32 16.71 10.82 -24.59
N PHE A 33 16.19 9.60 -24.68
CA PHE A 33 16.32 8.63 -23.60
C PHE A 33 17.80 8.22 -23.53
N THR A 34 18.50 8.66 -22.49
CA THR A 34 19.83 8.14 -22.19
C THR A 34 19.66 6.70 -21.68
N LEU A 35 19.87 5.73 -22.57
CA LEU A 35 20.15 4.35 -22.17
C LEU A 35 21.46 4.39 -21.38
N THR A 36 21.40 4.12 -20.07
CA THR A 36 22.60 3.97 -19.24
C THR A 36 23.45 2.83 -19.79
N SER A 37 24.73 3.09 -20.00
CA SER A 37 25.64 2.13 -20.63
C SER A 37 26.10 1.05 -19.63
N PRO A 38 26.56 -0.13 -20.09
CA PRO A 38 27.16 -1.16 -19.23
C PRO A 38 28.35 -0.66 -18.39
N ASP A 39 29.06 0.37 -18.85
CA ASP A 39 30.20 0.96 -18.12
C ASP A 39 29.73 1.82 -16.93
N GLU A 40 28.55 2.45 -17.00
CA GLU A 40 27.93 3.14 -15.86
C GLU A 40 27.39 2.15 -14.81
N LEU A 41 27.08 0.91 -15.20
CA LEU A 41 26.75 -0.17 -14.27
C LEU A 41 27.99 -0.69 -13.51
N ALA A 42 29.17 -0.65 -14.14
CA ALA A 42 30.44 -0.96 -13.49
C ALA A 42 30.88 0.15 -12.52
N GLU A 43 30.65 1.43 -12.86
CA GLU A 43 30.79 2.55 -11.92
C GLU A 43 29.72 2.51 -10.79
N ALA A 44 28.52 2.00 -11.07
CA ALA A 44 27.48 1.81 -10.05
C ALA A 44 27.79 0.71 -9.03
N ALA A 45 28.71 -0.21 -9.34
CA ALA A 45 29.29 -1.13 -8.37
C ALA A 45 30.36 -0.45 -7.47
N ALA A 46 30.85 0.73 -7.86
CA ALA A 46 31.83 1.52 -7.10
C ALA A 46 31.20 2.55 -6.14
N ALA A 47 29.86 2.69 -6.14
CA ALA A 47 29.09 3.54 -5.22
C ALA A 47 28.33 2.70 -4.18
N GLU A 48 28.89 1.57 -3.76
CA GLU A 48 28.36 0.88 -2.58
C GLU A 48 28.62 1.73 -1.33
N PRO A 49 27.66 1.83 -0.39
CA PRO A 49 27.93 2.37 0.93
C PRO A 49 29.16 1.66 1.47
N THR A 50 30.18 2.42 1.82
CA THR A 50 31.36 1.81 2.43
C THR A 50 31.01 1.46 3.87
N ASP A 51 31.69 0.48 4.46
CA ASP A 51 31.54 0.14 5.89
C ASP A 51 31.79 1.36 6.81
N ALA A 52 32.41 2.42 6.29
CA ALA A 52 32.63 3.70 6.96
C ALA A 52 31.36 4.58 7.08
N ASP A 53 30.31 4.34 6.29
CA ASP A 53 29.03 5.08 6.34
C ASP A 53 27.99 4.44 7.27
N SER A 54 28.30 3.22 7.75
CA SER A 54 27.42 2.40 8.58
C SER A 54 27.84 2.43 10.05
N GLU A 55 26.88 2.67 10.94
CA GLU A 55 27.05 2.45 12.38
C GLU A 55 26.68 1.00 12.71
N HIS A 56 27.46 0.37 13.58
CA HIS A 56 27.16 -0.96 14.09
C HIS A 56 26.47 -0.84 15.45
N ILE A 57 25.15 -0.94 15.46
CA ILE A 57 24.36 -0.85 16.68
C ILE A 57 24.26 -2.20 17.37
N ARG A 58 24.30 -2.18 18.70
CA ARG A 58 24.18 -3.36 19.55
C ARG A 58 22.75 -3.48 20.05
N LEU A 59 22.10 -4.59 19.72
CA LEU A 59 20.75 -4.94 20.15
C LEU A 59 20.80 -5.93 21.31
N THR A 60 19.94 -5.73 22.30
CA THR A 60 19.85 -6.58 23.51
C THR A 60 18.47 -7.17 23.77
N ALA A 61 17.47 -6.70 23.02
CA ALA A 61 16.12 -7.24 22.99
C ALA A 61 15.60 -7.22 21.55
N GLY A 62 14.66 -8.11 21.23
CA GLY A 62 14.11 -8.27 19.88
C GLY A 62 12.59 -8.41 19.87
N THR A 63 11.93 -7.75 18.94
CA THR A 63 10.47 -7.78 18.79
C THR A 63 10.06 -8.97 17.90
N ASN A 64 9.17 -9.83 18.42
CA ASN A 64 8.71 -11.05 17.73
C ASN A 64 9.86 -11.93 17.20
N ILE A 65 10.82 -12.23 18.08
CA ILE A 65 11.89 -13.19 17.77
C ILE A 65 11.44 -14.63 18.06
N CYS A 66 11.79 -15.55 17.19
CA CYS A 66 11.63 -17.00 17.35
C CYS A 66 12.94 -17.60 17.87
N ALA A 67 12.85 -18.65 18.70
CA ALA A 67 14.00 -19.34 19.28
C ALA A 67 13.85 -20.86 19.20
N ALA A 68 14.94 -21.55 18.83
CA ALA A 68 15.02 -23.00 18.76
C ALA A 68 16.31 -23.52 19.45
N PRO A 69 16.21 -24.36 20.50
CA PRO A 69 17.37 -24.93 21.16
C PRO A 69 18.01 -26.01 20.30
N SER A 70 19.34 -26.11 20.33
CA SER A 70 20.04 -27.25 19.74
C SER A 70 19.74 -28.53 20.53
N PRO A 71 19.79 -29.72 19.88
CA PRO A 71 19.46 -30.99 20.55
C PRO A 71 20.33 -31.31 21.77
N ASP A 72 21.58 -30.82 21.80
CA ASP A 72 22.50 -30.95 22.92
C ASP A 72 22.30 -29.90 24.04
N GLY A 73 21.38 -28.95 23.84
CA GLY A 73 21.06 -27.89 24.80
C GLY A 73 22.14 -26.81 24.96
N THR A 74 23.21 -26.82 24.15
CA THR A 74 24.36 -25.90 24.32
C THR A 74 24.18 -24.58 23.59
N ARG A 75 23.33 -24.54 22.56
CA ARG A 75 23.13 -23.39 21.67
C ARG A 75 21.65 -23.15 21.42
N ILE A 76 21.31 -21.94 20.99
CA ILE A 76 19.98 -21.51 20.60
C ILE A 76 20.11 -20.82 19.24
N ALA A 77 19.34 -21.26 18.26
CA ALA A 77 19.15 -20.52 17.02
C ALA A 77 18.01 -19.52 17.23
N ILE A 78 18.21 -18.25 16.90
CA ILE A 78 17.17 -17.22 16.93
C ILE A 78 17.04 -16.54 15.57
N ASP A 79 15.85 -16.06 15.23
CA ASP A 79 15.71 -15.04 14.20
C ASP A 79 15.66 -13.65 14.85
N LEU A 80 16.46 -12.73 14.36
CA LEU A 80 16.48 -11.35 14.82
C LEU A 80 16.81 -10.48 13.62
N VAL A 81 15.96 -9.48 13.38
CA VAL A 81 16.02 -8.58 12.23
C VAL A 81 16.20 -9.34 10.90
N ASN A 82 15.31 -10.30 10.65
CA ASN A 82 15.26 -11.10 9.42
C ASN A 82 16.54 -11.90 9.10
N ALA A 83 17.33 -12.26 10.11
CA ALA A 83 18.50 -13.11 9.97
C ALA A 83 18.53 -14.20 11.05
N ILE A 84 19.14 -15.35 10.73
CA ILE A 84 19.39 -16.44 11.68
C ILE A 84 20.70 -16.17 12.43
N TRP A 85 20.64 -16.28 13.75
CA TRP A 85 21.76 -16.12 14.67
C TRP A 85 21.93 -17.34 15.55
N LEU A 86 23.17 -17.58 16.00
CA LEU A 86 23.52 -18.61 16.96
C LEU A 86 23.94 -17.99 18.29
N LEU A 87 23.19 -18.27 19.34
CA LEU A 87 23.37 -17.78 20.71
C LEU A 87 23.80 -18.93 21.64
N PRO A 88 24.85 -18.79 22.46
CA PRO A 88 25.12 -19.74 23.53
C PRO A 88 23.91 -19.89 24.47
N ALA A 89 23.55 -21.11 24.88
CA ALA A 89 22.37 -21.33 25.73
C ALA A 89 22.48 -20.73 27.14
N THR A 90 23.68 -20.29 27.53
CA THR A 90 23.99 -19.55 28.76
C THR A 90 23.91 -18.02 28.58
N GLY A 91 23.67 -17.54 27.36
CA GLY A 91 23.71 -16.13 26.98
C GLY A 91 25.07 -15.63 26.50
N GLY A 92 25.10 -14.41 25.96
CA GLY A 92 26.31 -13.74 25.44
C GLY A 92 26.14 -13.21 24.01
N THR A 93 27.25 -13.11 23.29
CA THR A 93 27.25 -12.58 21.91
C THR A 93 26.70 -13.59 20.92
N ALA A 94 25.68 -13.18 20.16
CA ALA A 94 25.11 -13.99 19.09
C ALA A 94 25.95 -13.88 17.81
N ARG A 95 26.15 -15.01 17.11
CA ARG A 95 26.86 -15.08 15.82
C ARG A 95 25.86 -15.12 14.66
N LYS A 96 25.92 -14.14 13.76
CA LYS A 96 25.08 -14.11 12.54
C LYS A 96 25.45 -15.26 11.59
N LEU A 97 24.46 -15.96 11.04
CA LEU A 97 24.65 -17.06 10.09
C LEU A 97 24.13 -16.77 8.69
N THR A 98 23.18 -15.83 8.54
CA THR A 98 22.60 -15.46 7.24
C THR A 98 22.79 -13.98 6.94
N GLY A 99 22.97 -13.64 5.66
CA GLY A 99 23.10 -12.26 5.18
C GLY A 99 21.77 -11.50 5.16
N PRO A 100 21.81 -10.16 4.99
CA PRO A 100 20.62 -9.29 5.03
C PRO A 100 19.66 -9.51 3.85
N LEU A 101 20.14 -10.00 2.70
CA LEU A 101 19.31 -10.20 1.50
C LEU A 101 18.41 -11.44 1.55
N GLN A 102 18.42 -12.19 2.65
CA GLN A 102 17.81 -13.53 2.70
C GLN A 102 16.40 -13.55 3.31
N ASP A 103 16.01 -12.54 4.10
CA ASP A 103 14.77 -12.55 4.88
C ASP A 103 14.55 -13.90 5.59
N ALA A 104 15.50 -14.28 6.45
CA ALA A 104 15.60 -15.61 7.02
C ALA A 104 14.98 -15.67 8.43
N THR A 105 13.95 -16.50 8.60
CA THR A 105 13.18 -16.60 9.86
C THR A 105 12.75 -18.03 10.18
N GLN A 106 12.20 -18.23 11.38
CA GLN A 106 11.67 -19.47 11.95
C GLN A 106 12.62 -20.67 11.84
N PRO A 107 13.77 -20.63 12.55
CA PRO A 107 14.74 -21.71 12.53
C PRO A 107 14.25 -22.95 13.31
N ASP A 108 14.64 -24.14 12.85
CA ASP A 108 14.49 -25.40 13.58
C ASP A 108 15.70 -26.32 13.35
N TRP A 109 16.17 -26.97 14.41
CA TRP A 109 17.39 -27.78 14.36
C TRP A 109 17.18 -29.17 13.77
N SER A 110 18.16 -29.62 12.99
CA SER A 110 18.28 -31.05 12.69
C SER A 110 18.57 -31.83 13.99
N PRO A 111 18.07 -33.07 14.13
CA PRO A 111 18.28 -33.85 15.36
C PRO A 111 19.75 -34.16 15.70
N ASP A 112 20.63 -34.11 14.71
CA ASP A 112 22.08 -34.27 14.90
C ASP A 112 22.81 -32.98 15.33
N GLY A 113 22.10 -31.84 15.40
CA GLY A 113 22.64 -30.55 15.82
C GLY A 113 23.61 -29.91 14.84
N ARG A 114 23.70 -30.39 13.60
CA ARG A 114 24.62 -29.87 12.57
C ARG A 114 23.99 -28.76 11.72
N SER A 115 22.70 -28.86 11.45
CA SER A 115 22.01 -27.99 10.51
C SER A 115 20.75 -27.36 11.10
N VAL A 116 20.30 -26.28 10.47
CA VAL A 116 19.05 -25.59 10.79
C VAL A 116 18.21 -25.49 9.51
N VAL A 117 16.94 -25.87 9.57
CA VAL A 117 15.96 -25.56 8.53
C VAL A 117 15.26 -24.26 8.89
N PHE A 118 14.98 -23.43 7.89
CA PHE A 118 14.33 -22.14 8.09
C PHE A 118 13.58 -21.72 6.81
N GLN A 119 12.72 -20.71 6.91
CA GLN A 119 12.06 -20.10 5.75
C GLN A 119 12.82 -18.85 5.29
N SER A 120 12.89 -18.61 3.98
CA SER A 120 13.65 -17.50 3.39
C SER A 120 12.90 -16.91 2.20
N TYR A 121 12.90 -15.58 2.06
CA TYR A 121 12.20 -14.86 1.00
C TYR A 121 13.19 -14.16 0.05
N ARG A 122 13.69 -14.90 -0.95
CA ARG A 122 14.77 -14.40 -1.83
C ARG A 122 14.31 -14.00 -3.22
N ASP A 123 13.30 -14.69 -3.75
CA ASP A 123 12.87 -14.57 -5.16
C ASP A 123 11.40 -14.14 -5.29
N GLY A 124 10.81 -13.62 -4.21
CA GLY A 124 9.41 -13.19 -4.17
C GLY A 124 8.46 -14.25 -3.59
N ASN A 125 8.96 -15.41 -3.16
CA ASN A 125 8.16 -16.40 -2.41
C ASN A 125 8.97 -16.97 -1.25
N PHE A 126 8.27 -17.50 -0.24
CA PHE A 126 8.93 -18.22 0.85
C PHE A 126 9.35 -19.61 0.41
N HIS A 127 10.62 -19.91 0.60
CA HIS A 127 11.19 -21.22 0.35
C HIS A 127 11.88 -21.75 1.60
N LEU A 128 11.96 -23.07 1.69
CA LEU A 128 12.63 -23.77 2.78
C LEU A 128 14.10 -23.93 2.44
N TRP A 129 14.96 -23.59 3.39
CA TRP A 129 16.41 -23.68 3.23
C TRP A 129 17.01 -24.45 4.39
N LEU A 130 18.09 -25.17 4.09
CA LEU A 130 18.94 -25.82 5.06
C LEU A 130 20.24 -25.02 5.20
N LEU A 131 20.65 -24.76 6.43
CA LEU A 131 21.87 -24.06 6.80
C LEU A 131 22.78 -24.99 7.60
N ASP A 132 24.02 -25.17 7.18
CA ASP A 132 25.04 -25.80 8.02
C ASP A 132 25.54 -24.80 9.08
N THR A 133 25.56 -25.19 10.34
CA THR A 133 25.89 -24.26 11.43
C THR A 133 27.39 -24.07 11.64
N HIS A 134 28.25 -24.89 11.04
CA HIS A 134 29.70 -24.78 11.15
C HIS A 134 30.24 -23.76 10.13
N ASP A 135 29.91 -23.92 8.86
CA ASP A 135 30.45 -23.09 7.77
C ASP A 135 29.44 -22.13 7.12
N SER A 136 28.17 -22.16 7.57
CA SER A 136 27.06 -21.33 7.06
C SER A 136 26.67 -21.64 5.60
N THR A 137 26.98 -22.84 5.10
CA THR A 137 26.56 -23.28 3.76
C THR A 137 25.05 -23.44 3.68
N LEU A 138 24.47 -22.98 2.56
CA LEU A 138 23.03 -22.97 2.32
C LEU A 138 22.62 -23.96 1.22
N ARG A 139 21.55 -24.71 1.46
CA ARG A 139 20.91 -25.60 0.47
C ARG A 139 19.41 -25.34 0.39
N GLN A 140 18.93 -24.92 -0.78
CA GLN A 140 17.50 -24.73 -1.03
C GLN A 140 16.77 -26.07 -1.12
N LEU A 141 15.64 -26.20 -0.42
CA LEU A 141 14.83 -27.42 -0.38
C LEU A 141 13.56 -27.31 -1.24
N THR A 142 13.01 -26.10 -1.41
CA THR A 142 11.78 -25.87 -2.19
C THR A 142 11.92 -24.70 -3.18
N ARG A 143 11.11 -24.72 -4.24
CA ARG A 143 11.11 -23.76 -5.36
C ARG A 143 9.69 -23.64 -5.94
N GLY A 144 9.39 -22.52 -6.60
CA GLY A 144 8.16 -22.33 -7.38
C GLY A 144 7.38 -21.08 -6.98
N PRO A 145 6.16 -20.88 -7.50
CA PRO A 145 5.37 -19.67 -7.26
C PRO A 145 4.62 -19.68 -5.92
N HIS A 146 4.93 -20.64 -5.04
CA HIS A 146 4.19 -20.93 -3.83
C HIS A 146 5.00 -20.59 -2.58
N ASP A 147 4.31 -20.16 -1.54
CA ASP A 147 4.92 -19.94 -0.24
C ASP A 147 5.03 -21.29 0.49
N HIS A 148 6.19 -21.52 1.11
CA HIS A 148 6.51 -22.67 1.96
C HIS A 148 7.07 -22.15 3.28
N ARG A 149 6.34 -22.35 4.38
CA ARG A 149 6.52 -21.62 5.64
C ARG A 149 6.57 -22.55 6.85
N GLU A 150 7.12 -22.04 7.95
CA GLU A 150 7.07 -22.66 9.29
C GLU A 150 7.65 -24.09 9.32
N PRO A 151 8.88 -24.32 8.81
CA PRO A 151 9.43 -25.66 8.70
C PRO A 151 9.78 -26.26 10.07
N ARG A 152 9.55 -27.57 10.24
CA ARG A 152 10.00 -28.34 11.41
C ARG A 152 10.54 -29.70 11.03
N PHE A 153 11.72 -30.04 11.54
CA PHE A 153 12.35 -31.34 11.36
C PHE A 153 11.60 -32.43 12.10
N SER A 154 11.50 -33.60 11.45
CA SER A 154 11.09 -34.81 12.13
C SER A 154 12.16 -35.24 13.15
N PRO A 155 11.78 -35.96 14.24
CA PRO A 155 12.74 -36.44 15.24
C PRO A 155 13.88 -37.31 14.68
N ASN A 156 13.66 -37.94 13.52
CA ASN A 156 14.65 -38.75 12.81
C ASN A 156 15.43 -37.99 11.72
N GLY A 157 15.14 -36.70 11.50
CA GLY A 157 15.82 -35.82 10.53
C GLY A 157 15.54 -36.11 9.05
N ARG A 158 14.73 -37.12 8.72
CA ARG A 158 14.46 -37.52 7.33
C ARG A 158 13.43 -36.65 6.64
N HIS A 159 12.58 -35.97 7.41
CA HIS A 159 11.47 -35.19 6.90
C HIS A 159 11.42 -33.80 7.51
N VAL A 160 10.79 -32.88 6.79
CA VAL A 160 10.39 -31.55 7.28
C VAL A 160 8.89 -31.40 7.07
N VAL A 161 8.15 -31.03 8.11
CA VAL A 161 6.74 -30.62 7.98
C VAL A 161 6.67 -29.10 7.84
N PHE A 162 5.76 -28.59 7.03
CA PHE A 162 5.63 -27.16 6.73
C PHE A 162 4.23 -26.82 6.21
N SER A 163 3.88 -25.53 6.20
CA SER A 163 2.62 -25.01 5.62
C SER A 163 2.86 -24.44 4.21
N SER A 164 1.93 -24.63 3.28
CA SER A 164 2.05 -24.16 1.90
C SER A 164 0.72 -23.95 1.18
N ASP A 165 0.71 -22.98 0.25
CA ASP A 165 -0.41 -22.64 -0.63
C ASP A 165 -0.35 -23.32 -2.02
N ARG A 166 0.42 -24.40 -2.12
CA ARG A 166 0.80 -25.01 -3.41
C ARG A 166 -0.31 -25.74 -4.17
N ASP A 167 -1.45 -25.99 -3.56
CA ASP A 167 -2.58 -26.66 -4.22
C ASP A 167 -3.71 -25.71 -4.62
N GLY A 168 -3.55 -24.39 -4.39
CA GLY A 168 -4.54 -23.38 -4.75
C GLY A 168 -5.82 -23.41 -3.90
N HIS A 169 -5.83 -24.16 -2.79
CA HIS A 169 -6.98 -24.30 -1.89
C HIS A 169 -6.71 -23.69 -0.51
N GLY A 170 -5.85 -22.66 -0.43
CA GLY A 170 -5.38 -22.10 0.84
C GLY A 170 -4.12 -22.75 1.39
N TYR A 171 -3.81 -22.53 2.67
CA TYR A 171 -2.59 -23.02 3.32
C TYR A 171 -2.81 -24.37 3.98
N ARG A 172 -2.16 -25.40 3.42
CA ARG A 172 -2.21 -26.80 3.89
C ARG A 172 -0.86 -27.31 4.37
N LEU A 173 -0.88 -28.39 5.15
CA LEU A 173 0.34 -29.02 5.66
C LEU A 173 0.90 -30.04 4.66
N TYR A 174 2.22 -30.03 4.53
CA TYR A 174 2.96 -30.98 3.71
C TYR A 174 4.18 -31.51 4.45
N THR A 175 4.61 -32.72 4.10
CA THR A 175 5.93 -33.25 4.45
C THR A 175 6.86 -33.18 3.25
N LEU A 176 8.10 -32.77 3.46
CA LEU A 176 9.21 -32.83 2.51
C LEU A 176 10.18 -33.93 2.95
N THR A 177 10.61 -34.79 2.02
CA THR A 177 11.69 -35.76 2.25
C THR A 177 13.04 -35.09 1.98
N VAL A 178 13.89 -34.95 3.01
CA VAL A 178 15.11 -34.11 2.96
C VAL A 178 16.13 -34.57 1.92
N ALA A 179 16.21 -35.88 1.68
CA ALA A 179 17.16 -36.48 0.73
C ALA A 179 16.72 -36.34 -0.73
N SER A 180 15.42 -36.43 -1.02
CA SER A 180 14.88 -36.46 -2.39
C SER A 180 14.14 -35.20 -2.83
N GLY A 181 13.80 -34.31 -1.89
CA GLY A 181 12.94 -33.15 -2.15
C GLY A 181 11.47 -33.50 -2.40
N ARG A 182 11.06 -34.78 -2.25
CA ARG A 182 9.68 -35.20 -2.48
C ARG A 182 8.74 -34.58 -1.45
N ILE A 183 7.70 -33.91 -1.93
CA ILE A 183 6.67 -33.26 -1.10
C ILE A 183 5.38 -34.07 -1.16
N THR A 184 4.70 -34.26 -0.02
CA THR A 184 3.46 -35.03 0.11
C THR A 184 2.50 -34.34 1.08
N PRO A 185 1.22 -34.13 0.70
CA PRO A 185 0.23 -33.53 1.60
C PRO A 185 -0.03 -34.42 2.82
N LEU A 186 -0.34 -33.79 3.95
CA LEU A 186 -0.90 -34.51 5.11
C LEU A 186 -2.41 -34.73 4.89
N ALA A 187 -2.96 -35.77 5.50
CA ALA A 187 -4.38 -36.10 5.42
C ALA A 187 -5.23 -35.16 6.30
N THR A 188 -5.40 -33.90 5.87
CA THR A 188 -6.28 -32.91 6.47
C THR A 188 -7.08 -32.20 5.38
N ASP A 189 -8.35 -31.89 5.65
CA ASP A 189 -9.27 -31.20 4.74
C ASP A 189 -9.24 -29.67 4.92
N ARG A 190 -8.71 -29.19 6.06
CA ARG A 190 -8.54 -27.78 6.42
C ARG A 190 -7.78 -26.98 5.36
N THR A 191 -8.15 -25.71 5.19
CA THR A 191 -7.54 -24.77 4.21
C THR A 191 -6.76 -23.63 4.87
N LYS A 192 -6.76 -23.57 6.22
CA LYS A 192 -6.03 -22.60 7.05
C LYS A 192 -5.23 -23.32 8.13
N THR A 193 -4.21 -24.05 7.72
CA THR A 193 -3.33 -24.79 8.63
C THR A 193 -1.95 -24.16 8.74
N ALA A 194 -1.43 -24.10 9.96
CA ALA A 194 -0.21 -23.35 10.27
C ALA A 194 0.57 -23.96 11.46
N MET A 195 1.80 -23.50 11.61
CA MET A 195 2.69 -23.71 12.76
C MET A 195 2.74 -25.18 13.22
N PRO A 196 3.07 -26.14 12.33
CA PRO A 196 3.10 -27.55 12.68
C PRO A 196 4.21 -27.85 13.68
N SER A 197 4.09 -28.94 14.43
CA SER A 197 5.17 -29.54 15.24
C SER A 197 5.00 -31.06 15.29
N TRP A 198 6.10 -31.81 15.29
CA TRP A 198 6.07 -33.26 15.40
C TRP A 198 5.77 -33.74 16.82
N SER A 199 5.14 -34.91 16.95
CA SER A 199 5.21 -35.68 18.19
C SER A 199 6.63 -36.20 18.42
N PRO A 200 7.05 -36.43 19.68
CA PRO A 200 8.42 -36.86 19.99
C PRO A 200 8.85 -38.16 19.32
N ASP A 201 7.90 -39.08 19.12
CA ASP A 201 8.10 -40.36 18.43
C ASP A 201 8.02 -40.26 16.89
N GLY A 202 7.64 -39.10 16.35
CA GLY A 202 7.47 -38.85 14.92
C GLY A 202 6.23 -39.50 14.30
N SER A 203 5.30 -40.06 15.09
CA SER A 203 4.09 -40.74 14.59
C SER A 203 2.94 -39.79 14.23
N ALA A 204 2.99 -38.54 14.71
CA ALA A 204 1.93 -37.55 14.53
C ALA A 204 2.48 -36.13 14.35
N VAL A 205 1.62 -35.24 13.88
CA VAL A 205 1.86 -33.79 13.81
C VAL A 205 0.75 -33.06 14.56
N VAL A 206 1.10 -32.12 15.43
CA VAL A 206 0.19 -31.13 16.01
C VAL A 206 0.30 -29.82 15.25
N TYR A 207 -0.81 -29.11 15.06
CA TYR A 207 -0.85 -27.91 14.23
C TYR A 207 -2.01 -26.98 14.60
N LEU A 208 -1.92 -25.74 14.15
CA LEU A 208 -2.99 -24.76 14.25
C LEU A 208 -3.94 -24.88 13.06
N ALA A 209 -5.24 -24.88 13.33
CA ALA A 209 -6.32 -24.78 12.34
C ALA A 209 -7.14 -23.51 12.62
N ASP A 210 -7.38 -22.71 11.57
CA ASP A 210 -8.24 -21.53 11.58
C ASP A 210 -7.85 -20.42 12.59
N GLY A 211 -6.67 -20.53 13.21
CA GLY A 211 -6.19 -19.57 14.22
C GLY A 211 -6.70 -19.82 15.64
N THR A 212 -7.74 -20.64 15.81
CA THR A 212 -8.46 -20.82 17.09
C THR A 212 -8.47 -22.27 17.61
N THR A 213 -7.96 -23.21 16.81
CA THR A 213 -8.02 -24.65 17.13
C THR A 213 -6.63 -25.28 17.02
N ILE A 214 -6.28 -26.15 17.97
CA ILE A 214 -5.10 -27.03 17.85
C ILE A 214 -5.58 -28.45 17.58
N GLU A 215 -5.11 -29.03 16.48
CA GLU A 215 -5.44 -30.39 16.06
C GLU A 215 -4.18 -31.25 15.98
N ARG A 216 -4.36 -32.57 16.06
CA ARG A 216 -3.32 -33.59 15.91
C ARG A 216 -3.71 -34.54 14.79
N VAL A 217 -2.84 -34.73 13.80
CA VAL A 217 -3.02 -35.75 12.75
C VAL A 217 -2.04 -36.90 12.96
N ASN A 218 -2.56 -38.13 12.96
CA ASN A 218 -1.76 -39.35 12.95
C ASN A 218 -1.28 -39.66 11.53
N LEU A 219 0.02 -39.91 11.36
CA LEU A 219 0.62 -40.09 10.04
C LEU A 219 0.44 -41.50 9.46
N ALA A 220 0.06 -42.49 10.28
CA ALA A 220 -0.14 -43.87 9.83
C ALA A 220 -1.51 -44.08 9.17
N ASP A 221 -2.56 -43.47 9.71
CA ASP A 221 -3.95 -43.65 9.28
C ASP A 221 -4.67 -42.35 8.86
N GLY A 222 -4.03 -41.19 9.04
CA GLY A 222 -4.60 -39.88 8.71
C GLY A 222 -5.66 -39.40 9.70
N THR A 223 -5.86 -40.07 10.84
CA THR A 223 -6.88 -39.67 11.81
C THR A 223 -6.55 -38.32 12.44
N VAL A 224 -7.51 -37.39 12.42
CA VAL A 224 -7.40 -36.06 13.03
C VAL A 224 -8.16 -36.03 14.35
N ARG A 225 -7.50 -35.54 15.41
CA ARG A 225 -8.08 -35.31 16.74
C ARG A 225 -7.90 -33.86 17.15
N ARG A 226 -8.99 -33.20 17.53
CA ARG A 226 -8.96 -31.87 18.16
C ARG A 226 -8.41 -31.97 19.59
N LEU A 227 -7.46 -31.10 19.94
CA LEU A 227 -6.84 -31.03 21.26
C LEU A 227 -7.30 -29.80 22.05
N VAL A 228 -7.41 -28.65 21.38
CA VAL A 228 -7.82 -27.36 21.97
C VAL A 228 -8.72 -26.63 20.99
N GLU A 229 -9.72 -25.93 21.52
CA GLU A 229 -10.57 -24.97 20.82
C GLU A 229 -10.76 -23.76 21.73
N THR A 230 -10.60 -22.56 21.21
CA THR A 230 -10.76 -21.32 21.96
C THR A 230 -11.86 -20.44 21.39
N ASP A 231 -12.27 -19.42 22.14
CA ASP A 231 -13.25 -18.45 21.69
C ASP A 231 -12.74 -17.68 20.46
N PRO A 232 -13.60 -17.28 19.49
CA PRO A 232 -13.19 -16.54 18.30
C PRO A 232 -12.43 -15.21 18.56
N ALA A 233 -12.56 -14.62 19.75
CA ALA A 233 -11.80 -13.44 20.16
C ALA A 233 -10.35 -13.79 20.59
N SER A 234 -10.01 -15.06 20.76
CA SER A 234 -8.66 -15.52 21.09
C SER A 234 -7.96 -16.11 19.87
N THR A 235 -6.64 -15.96 19.81
CA THR A 235 -5.79 -16.56 18.77
C THR A 235 -4.74 -17.46 19.42
N LEU A 236 -4.50 -18.63 18.84
CA LEU A 236 -3.53 -19.60 19.31
C LEU A 236 -2.31 -19.61 18.39
N PHE A 237 -1.13 -19.83 18.96
CA PHE A 237 0.12 -19.92 18.22
C PHE A 237 1.00 -21.06 18.71
N GLY A 238 1.75 -21.65 17.77
CA GLY A 238 2.90 -22.50 18.05
C GLY A 238 2.66 -23.69 18.99
N PRO A 239 1.76 -24.63 18.68
CA PRO A 239 1.60 -25.82 19.49
C PRO A 239 2.88 -26.69 19.51
N SER A 240 3.21 -27.26 20.67
CA SER A 240 4.31 -28.23 20.81
C SER A 240 4.05 -29.23 21.94
N LEU A 241 4.55 -30.46 21.78
CA LEU A 241 4.42 -31.53 22.76
C LEU A 241 5.70 -31.67 23.58
N SER A 242 5.57 -32.00 24.86
CA SER A 242 6.70 -32.32 25.74
C SER A 242 7.47 -33.55 25.23
N PRO A 243 8.76 -33.76 25.62
CA PRO A 243 9.58 -34.85 25.09
C PRO A 243 9.03 -36.25 25.39
N ASP A 244 8.25 -36.41 26.45
CA ASP A 244 7.54 -37.63 26.82
C ASP A 244 6.14 -37.76 26.16
N GLY A 245 5.71 -36.72 25.41
CA GLY A 245 4.44 -36.66 24.71
C GLY A 245 3.21 -36.46 25.61
N THR A 246 3.39 -36.15 26.90
CA THR A 246 2.29 -36.10 27.88
C THR A 246 1.66 -34.72 28.03
N ARG A 247 2.37 -33.64 27.69
CA ARG A 247 1.92 -32.26 27.84
C ARG A 247 1.88 -31.52 26.51
N LEU A 248 0.94 -30.60 26.38
CA LEU A 248 0.80 -29.69 25.25
C LEU A 248 1.07 -28.25 25.72
N SER A 249 1.99 -27.55 25.05
CA SER A 249 2.17 -26.10 25.21
C SER A 249 1.82 -25.34 23.95
N TYR A 250 1.39 -24.09 24.11
CA TYR A 250 1.09 -23.15 23.03
C TYR A 250 1.06 -21.72 23.60
N VAL A 251 0.97 -20.72 22.72
CA VAL A 251 0.74 -19.32 23.10
C VAL A 251 -0.71 -18.97 22.80
N ARG A 252 -1.35 -18.23 23.71
CA ARG A 252 -2.73 -17.74 23.55
C ARG A 252 -2.76 -16.22 23.66
N ARG A 253 -3.17 -15.56 22.59
CA ARG A 253 -3.44 -14.12 22.55
C ARG A 253 -4.92 -13.86 22.76
N THR A 254 -5.25 -13.12 23.80
CA THR A 254 -6.56 -12.48 24.02
C THR A 254 -6.45 -10.99 23.68
N ASP A 255 -7.52 -10.23 23.84
CA ASP A 255 -7.55 -8.81 23.48
C ASP A 255 -6.51 -7.93 24.19
N THR A 256 -6.05 -8.33 25.39
CA THR A 256 -5.13 -7.51 26.21
C THR A 256 -3.94 -8.29 26.75
N ARG A 257 -3.82 -9.59 26.42
CA ARG A 257 -2.79 -10.47 26.97
C ARG A 257 -2.28 -11.44 25.92
N SER A 258 -1.00 -11.81 26.01
CA SER A 258 -0.40 -12.88 25.24
C SER A 258 0.32 -13.84 26.19
N GLU A 259 -0.24 -15.03 26.39
CA GLU A 259 0.11 -15.92 27.49
C GLU A 259 0.76 -17.22 26.99
N LEU A 260 1.77 -17.72 27.72
CA LEU A 260 2.26 -19.08 27.62
C LEU A 260 1.27 -20.02 28.31
N VAL A 261 0.78 -21.03 27.59
CA VAL A 261 -0.21 -21.98 28.07
C VAL A 261 0.36 -23.40 28.05
N VAL A 262 0.12 -24.16 29.12
CA VAL A 262 0.44 -25.59 29.23
C VAL A 262 -0.78 -26.35 29.71
N ASP A 263 -1.17 -27.39 28.97
CA ASP A 263 -2.34 -28.23 29.27
C ASP A 263 -3.60 -27.40 29.56
N GLN A 264 -3.83 -26.37 28.73
CA GLN A 264 -4.93 -25.39 28.83
C GLN A 264 -4.88 -24.42 30.03
N HIS A 265 -3.82 -24.44 30.82
CA HIS A 265 -3.61 -23.50 31.94
C HIS A 265 -2.57 -22.45 31.56
N ALA A 266 -2.92 -21.17 31.73
CA ALA A 266 -1.97 -20.08 31.57
C ALA A 266 -0.88 -20.18 32.64
N ILE A 267 0.38 -20.15 32.20
CA ILE A 267 1.58 -20.20 33.05
C ILE A 267 2.14 -18.78 33.26
N THR A 268 1.73 -17.82 32.42
CA THR A 268 2.10 -16.40 32.48
C THR A 268 0.82 -15.57 32.41
N ASP A 269 0.78 -14.44 33.11
CA ASP A 269 -0.33 -13.48 33.07
C ASP A 269 0.11 -12.00 32.96
N ASP A 270 1.42 -11.75 32.98
CA ASP A 270 2.06 -10.43 32.98
C ASP A 270 3.18 -10.27 31.93
N GLU A 271 3.29 -11.24 31.01
CA GLU A 271 4.29 -11.23 29.92
C GLU A 271 3.62 -10.94 28.56
N ASP A 272 4.34 -10.30 27.65
CA ASP A 272 4.01 -10.21 26.22
C ASP A 272 4.70 -11.36 25.48
N VAL A 273 4.11 -12.56 25.57
CA VAL A 273 4.65 -13.78 24.96
C VAL A 273 4.47 -13.75 23.44
N PHE A 274 5.55 -13.93 22.68
CA PHE A 274 5.49 -13.86 21.22
C PHE A 274 4.83 -15.09 20.61
N GLY A 275 4.12 -14.92 19.50
CA GLY A 275 3.34 -15.95 18.81
C GLY A 275 4.16 -17.02 18.10
N PHE A 276 5.11 -17.67 18.78
CA PHE A 276 5.93 -18.78 18.29
C PHE A 276 5.82 -20.00 19.19
N ALA A 277 6.29 -21.15 18.70
CA ALA A 277 6.17 -22.39 19.47
C ALA A 277 7.08 -22.41 20.70
N PRO A 278 6.55 -22.54 21.92
CA PRO A 278 7.37 -22.83 23.10
C PRO A 278 8.09 -24.17 22.89
N ARG A 279 9.38 -24.24 23.22
CA ARG A 279 10.25 -25.41 22.96
C ARG A 279 10.61 -26.08 24.27
N TRP A 280 10.24 -27.34 24.43
CA TRP A 280 10.58 -28.10 25.63
C TRP A 280 12.06 -28.45 25.67
N LEU A 281 12.71 -28.15 26.79
CA LEU A 281 14.08 -28.56 27.12
C LEU A 281 14.11 -29.85 27.95
N SER A 282 13.05 -30.09 28.71
CA SER A 282 12.77 -31.30 29.49
C SER A 282 11.24 -31.46 29.59
N PRO A 283 10.69 -32.52 30.23
CA PRO A 283 9.24 -32.61 30.50
C PRO A 283 8.67 -31.51 31.41
N ASP A 284 9.52 -30.68 32.04
CA ASP A 284 9.14 -29.65 33.00
C ASP A 284 9.73 -28.25 32.73
N GLU A 285 10.51 -28.07 31.67
CA GLU A 285 11.20 -26.82 31.34
C GLU A 285 10.99 -26.43 29.88
N LEU A 286 10.64 -25.16 29.66
CA LEU A 286 10.35 -24.57 28.35
C LEU A 286 11.34 -23.43 28.02
N LEU A 287 11.72 -23.34 26.75
CA LEU A 287 12.33 -22.17 26.11
C LEU A 287 11.26 -21.46 25.29
N TYR A 288 11.12 -20.15 25.44
CA TYR A 288 10.17 -19.34 24.69
C TYR A 288 10.68 -17.89 24.58
N THR A 289 9.94 -17.02 23.89
CA THR A 289 10.31 -15.62 23.71
C THR A 289 9.17 -14.71 24.18
N ALA A 290 9.52 -13.70 24.96
CA ALA A 290 8.58 -12.75 25.56
C ALA A 290 9.31 -11.48 26.01
N ASP A 291 8.62 -10.35 26.05
CA ASP A 291 9.13 -9.06 26.55
C ASP A 291 10.47 -8.63 25.92
N GLY A 292 10.71 -9.02 24.66
CA GLY A 292 11.96 -8.73 23.96
C GLY A 292 13.09 -9.73 24.22
N HIS A 293 12.88 -10.76 25.04
CA HIS A 293 13.91 -11.66 25.52
C HIS A 293 13.68 -13.12 25.13
N VAL A 294 14.77 -13.89 25.11
CA VAL A 294 14.74 -15.36 25.08
C VAL A 294 14.68 -15.85 26.53
N ARG A 295 13.67 -16.64 26.89
CA ARG A 295 13.40 -17.06 28.27
C ARG A 295 13.41 -18.56 28.43
N LYS A 296 13.87 -19.01 29.60
CA LYS A 296 13.68 -20.37 30.10
C LYS A 296 12.77 -20.34 31.31
N ARG A 297 11.83 -21.29 31.41
CA ARG A 297 10.92 -21.41 32.56
C ARG A 297 10.70 -22.88 32.90
N ARG A 298 10.95 -23.22 34.17
CA ARG A 298 10.39 -24.44 34.75
C ARG A 298 8.95 -24.17 35.16
N LEU A 299 8.03 -25.09 34.93
CA LEU A 299 6.58 -24.86 35.14
C LEU A 299 6.21 -24.37 36.56
N THR A 300 7.06 -24.64 37.56
CA THR A 300 6.86 -24.28 38.97
C THR A 300 7.70 -23.09 39.44
N ARG A 301 8.46 -22.44 38.55
CA ARG A 301 9.39 -21.35 38.88
C ARG A 301 9.17 -20.16 37.95
N ALA A 302 9.65 -18.99 38.37
CA ALA A 302 9.73 -17.81 37.53
C ALA A 302 10.67 -18.06 36.33
N ALA A 303 10.45 -17.31 35.25
CA ALA A 303 11.32 -17.36 34.08
C ALA A 303 12.70 -16.75 34.38
N THR A 304 13.69 -17.17 33.60
CA THR A 304 15.03 -16.59 33.57
C THR A 304 15.40 -16.23 32.13
N ASP A 305 15.89 -15.02 31.91
CA ASP A 305 16.35 -14.59 30.60
C ASP A 305 17.68 -15.26 30.22
N VAL A 306 17.81 -15.57 28.93
CA VAL A 306 19.09 -15.88 28.27
C VAL A 306 19.56 -14.57 27.62
N PRO A 307 20.42 -13.78 28.30
CA PRO A 307 20.81 -12.48 27.79
C PRO A 307 21.57 -12.64 26.48
N PHE A 308 21.29 -11.79 25.50
CA PHE A 308 22.02 -11.82 24.24
C PHE A 308 22.45 -10.43 23.80
N THR A 309 23.44 -10.40 22.92
CA THR A 309 23.84 -9.19 22.20
C THR A 309 24.04 -9.54 20.75
N ALA A 310 23.38 -8.81 19.85
CA ALA A 310 23.57 -8.91 18.41
C ALA A 310 24.02 -7.55 17.87
N THR A 311 24.95 -7.54 16.92
CA THR A 311 25.46 -6.30 16.32
C THR A 311 25.04 -6.25 14.86
N VAL A 312 24.35 -5.18 14.47
CA VAL A 312 23.83 -5.02 13.11
C VAL A 312 24.23 -3.67 12.53
N PRO A 313 24.57 -3.61 11.23
CA PRO A 313 24.81 -2.34 10.57
C PRO A 313 23.50 -1.58 10.36
N VAL A 314 23.58 -0.26 10.48
CA VAL A 314 22.56 0.70 10.03
C VAL A 314 23.27 1.83 9.29
N LEU A 315 22.66 2.28 8.20
CA LEU A 315 23.21 3.41 7.45
C LEU A 315 22.83 4.72 8.15
N THR A 316 23.82 5.46 8.64
CA THR A 316 23.58 6.70 9.39
C THR A 316 23.45 7.92 8.49
N HIS A 317 24.04 7.85 7.28
CA HIS A 317 24.05 8.94 6.33
C HIS A 317 23.70 8.44 4.92
N ARG A 318 22.73 9.10 4.28
CA ARG A 318 22.34 8.83 2.89
C ARG A 318 23.08 9.81 1.98
N ALA A 319 24.03 9.32 1.20
CA ALA A 319 24.87 10.13 0.34
C ALA A 319 24.16 10.53 -0.98
N TYR A 320 23.06 11.28 -0.89
CA TYR A 320 22.43 11.88 -2.06
C TYR A 320 21.87 13.27 -1.76
N ARG A 321 21.80 14.11 -2.79
CA ARG A 321 21.13 15.40 -2.71
C ARG A 321 19.66 15.22 -3.04
N GLN A 322 18.80 15.37 -2.04
CA GLN A 322 17.35 15.35 -2.29
C GLN A 322 16.97 16.47 -3.25
N ARG A 323 16.23 16.08 -4.29
CA ARG A 323 15.65 16.96 -5.28
C ARG A 323 14.45 17.65 -4.66
N ARG A 324 14.30 18.95 -4.93
CA ARG A 324 13.12 19.70 -4.48
C ARG A 324 11.86 19.08 -5.11
N PRO A 325 10.84 18.70 -4.32
CA PRO A 325 9.61 18.11 -4.84
C PRO A 325 8.74 19.18 -5.53
N GLY A 326 7.84 18.73 -6.40
CA GLY A 326 6.96 19.55 -7.23
C GLY A 326 6.89 19.05 -8.68
N ILE A 327 6.00 19.67 -9.46
CA ILE A 327 5.78 19.37 -10.88
C ILE A 327 6.57 20.32 -11.79
N ARG A 328 7.14 19.79 -12.88
CA ARG A 328 7.95 20.53 -13.85
C ARG A 328 7.19 20.94 -15.11
N GLY A 329 7.45 22.18 -15.56
CA GLY A 329 7.04 22.68 -16.87
C GLY A 329 5.53 22.86 -17.02
N PRO A 330 5.08 23.43 -18.15
CA PRO A 330 3.66 23.66 -18.37
C PRO A 330 2.97 22.50 -19.08
N LYS A 331 3.66 21.42 -19.49
CA LYS A 331 3.03 20.31 -20.23
C LYS A 331 2.10 19.53 -19.29
N VAL A 332 0.92 19.15 -19.79
CA VAL A 332 0.05 18.19 -19.10
C VAL A 332 0.60 16.78 -19.27
N THR A 333 0.81 16.08 -18.15
CA THR A 333 1.13 14.64 -18.09
C THR A 333 0.05 13.85 -17.35
N GLY A 334 -0.82 14.52 -16.57
CA GLY A 334 -1.98 13.95 -15.88
C GLY A 334 -3.16 13.65 -16.80
N ILE A 335 -2.98 12.71 -17.73
CA ILE A 335 -4.03 12.23 -18.64
C ILE A 335 -4.68 11.00 -18.03
N ALA A 336 -5.82 11.16 -17.37
CA ALA A 336 -6.52 10.04 -16.74
C ALA A 336 -7.55 9.42 -17.68
N SER A 337 -7.55 8.09 -17.74
CA SER A 337 -8.57 7.26 -18.37
C SER A 337 -8.90 7.63 -19.84
N PRO A 338 -7.89 7.72 -20.74
CA PRO A 338 -8.13 8.02 -22.15
C PRO A 338 -8.90 6.90 -22.84
N VAL A 339 -9.86 7.26 -23.70
CA VAL A 339 -10.67 6.32 -24.48
C VAL A 339 -10.81 6.79 -25.92
N CYS A 340 -10.65 5.88 -26.88
CA CYS A 340 -10.90 6.13 -28.29
C CYS A 340 -12.39 6.13 -28.61
N SER A 341 -12.80 6.97 -29.56
CA SER A 341 -14.14 6.89 -30.17
C SER A 341 -14.28 5.62 -31.02
N PRO A 342 -15.50 5.12 -31.26
CA PRO A 342 -15.74 3.95 -32.12
C PRO A 342 -15.11 4.03 -33.52
N GLU A 343 -15.05 5.24 -34.09
CA GLU A 343 -14.44 5.52 -35.41
C GLU A 343 -12.90 5.62 -35.39
N GLY A 344 -12.27 5.48 -34.21
CA GLY A 344 -10.80 5.52 -34.06
C GLY A 344 -10.11 6.86 -34.29
N ASN A 345 -10.87 7.95 -34.48
CA ASN A 345 -10.33 9.26 -34.86
C ASN A 345 -10.38 10.34 -33.75
N ARG A 346 -11.08 10.08 -32.64
CA ARG A 346 -11.17 10.97 -31.49
C ARG A 346 -10.79 10.26 -30.20
N ILE A 347 -10.30 11.03 -29.22
CA ILE A 347 -9.91 10.57 -27.89
C ILE A 347 -10.61 11.47 -26.86
N ALA A 348 -11.29 10.86 -25.89
CA ALA A 348 -11.80 11.54 -24.70
C ALA A 348 -10.95 11.18 -23.49
N PHE A 349 -10.67 12.13 -22.60
CA PHE A 349 -9.84 11.91 -21.41
C PHE A 349 -10.12 12.97 -20.33
N ARG A 350 -9.69 12.70 -19.10
CA ARG A 350 -9.69 13.68 -18.01
C ARG A 350 -8.31 14.32 -17.86
N ALA A 351 -8.27 15.64 -17.71
CA ALA A 351 -7.08 16.39 -17.32
C ALA A 351 -7.49 17.75 -16.74
N LEU A 352 -6.75 18.25 -15.74
CA LEU A 352 -6.97 19.58 -15.13
C LEU A 352 -8.41 19.79 -14.64
N ASN A 353 -8.96 18.80 -13.92
CA ASN A 353 -10.33 18.77 -13.43
C ASN A 353 -11.40 19.03 -14.50
N ALA A 354 -11.14 18.60 -15.74
CA ALA A 354 -12.02 18.75 -16.87
C ALA A 354 -12.01 17.50 -17.77
N LEU A 355 -13.11 17.30 -18.50
CA LEU A 355 -13.15 16.34 -19.60
C LEU A 355 -12.76 17.05 -20.90
N TRP A 356 -11.89 16.41 -21.66
CA TRP A 356 -11.37 16.89 -22.93
C TRP A 356 -11.73 15.93 -24.06
N LEU A 357 -11.94 16.50 -25.24
CA LEU A 357 -12.08 15.78 -26.50
C LEU A 357 -11.00 16.23 -27.46
N MET A 358 -10.31 15.29 -28.09
CA MET A 358 -9.29 15.53 -29.11
C MET A 358 -9.61 14.75 -30.37
N THR A 359 -9.74 15.41 -31.52
CA THR A 359 -9.57 14.74 -32.82
C THR A 359 -8.08 14.49 -33.04
N ILE A 360 -7.69 13.27 -33.40
CA ILE A 360 -6.28 12.90 -33.57
C ILE A 360 -5.64 13.81 -34.64
N GLY A 361 -4.54 14.46 -34.27
CA GLY A 361 -3.84 15.45 -35.10
C GLY A 361 -4.26 16.91 -34.87
N GLU A 362 -5.34 17.15 -34.13
CA GLU A 362 -5.84 18.49 -33.78
C GLU A 362 -5.55 18.85 -32.31
N ARG A 363 -5.92 20.08 -31.90
CA ARG A 363 -5.81 20.49 -30.50
C ARG A 363 -7.00 19.99 -29.68
N PRO A 364 -6.80 19.53 -28.44
CA PRO A 364 -7.89 19.12 -27.56
C PRO A 364 -8.76 20.32 -27.15
N ARG A 365 -10.07 20.09 -26.97
CA ARG A 365 -11.04 21.07 -26.44
C ARG A 365 -11.71 20.56 -25.17
N ARG A 366 -11.99 21.45 -24.21
CA ARG A 366 -12.80 21.12 -23.02
C ARG A 366 -14.25 20.87 -23.43
N ILE A 367 -14.87 19.84 -22.87
CA ILE A 367 -16.29 19.53 -23.05
C ILE A 367 -17.08 19.61 -21.74
N VAL A 368 -16.43 19.33 -20.61
CA VAL A 368 -16.99 19.51 -19.25
C VAL A 368 -15.92 20.16 -18.38
N ALA A 369 -16.20 21.33 -17.81
CA ALA A 369 -15.25 22.11 -17.02
C ALA A 369 -15.97 23.08 -16.07
N ASP A 370 -16.99 22.56 -15.37
CA ASP A 370 -17.87 23.31 -14.47
C ASP A 370 -17.32 23.43 -13.03
N GLY A 371 -16.10 22.94 -12.78
CA GLY A 371 -15.40 23.02 -11.50
C GLY A 371 -15.75 21.91 -10.51
N TYR A 372 -16.67 21.01 -10.88
CA TYR A 372 -16.98 19.80 -10.13
C TYR A 372 -16.05 18.66 -10.54
N PHE A 373 -16.00 17.60 -9.73
CA PHE A 373 -15.32 16.39 -10.13
C PHE A 373 -15.98 15.86 -11.41
N ALA A 374 -15.20 15.60 -12.44
CA ALA A 374 -15.63 14.95 -13.68
C ALA A 374 -14.59 13.92 -14.11
N SER A 375 -14.98 12.65 -14.27
CA SER A 375 -14.04 11.56 -14.59
C SER A 375 -14.65 10.44 -15.42
N ASP A 376 -13.77 9.58 -15.91
CA ASP A 376 -14.05 8.28 -16.51
C ASP A 376 -14.98 8.37 -17.72
N PRO A 377 -14.59 9.15 -18.76
CA PRO A 377 -15.40 9.28 -19.96
C PRO A 377 -15.47 7.93 -20.71
N ASP A 378 -16.59 7.70 -21.39
CA ASP A 378 -16.75 6.65 -22.37
C ASP A 378 -17.70 7.09 -23.49
N PHE A 379 -17.40 6.68 -24.73
CA PHE A 379 -18.21 7.05 -25.89
C PHE A 379 -19.43 6.15 -26.04
N SER A 380 -20.55 6.72 -26.46
CA SER A 380 -21.64 5.89 -27.00
C SER A 380 -21.17 5.16 -28.27
N PRO A 381 -21.77 4.00 -28.62
CA PRO A 381 -21.39 3.23 -29.81
C PRO A 381 -21.55 4.01 -31.13
N ASP A 382 -22.47 4.98 -31.17
CA ASP A 382 -22.65 5.89 -32.30
C ASP A 382 -21.62 7.06 -32.32
N GLY A 383 -20.78 7.18 -31.30
CA GLY A 383 -19.78 8.23 -31.15
C GLY A 383 -20.34 9.64 -30.94
N ARG A 384 -21.64 9.81 -30.66
CA ARG A 384 -22.29 11.12 -30.54
C ARG A 384 -22.39 11.63 -29.11
N ARG A 385 -22.24 10.75 -28.13
CA ARG A 385 -22.42 11.04 -26.71
C ARG A 385 -21.22 10.56 -25.90
N ILE A 386 -21.03 11.16 -24.74
CA ILE A 386 -20.09 10.72 -23.72
C ILE A 386 -20.84 10.49 -22.42
N VAL A 387 -20.70 9.31 -21.82
CA VAL A 387 -21.06 9.08 -20.41
C VAL A 387 -19.85 9.38 -19.54
N TYR A 388 -20.07 9.97 -18.37
CA TYR A 388 -19.04 10.27 -17.40
C TYR A 388 -19.59 10.33 -15.97
N THR A 389 -18.69 10.40 -14.99
CA THR A 389 -19.03 10.56 -13.57
C THR A 389 -18.89 12.01 -13.14
N SER A 390 -19.84 12.57 -12.38
CA SER A 390 -19.69 13.88 -11.73
C SER A 390 -20.38 14.00 -10.37
N ASP A 391 -19.77 14.78 -9.46
CA ASP A 391 -20.29 15.04 -8.10
C ASP A 391 -21.09 16.35 -7.97
N ARG A 392 -21.47 16.98 -9.09
CA ARG A 392 -22.17 18.27 -9.14
C ARG A 392 -23.51 18.35 -8.39
N THR A 393 -24.09 17.21 -8.02
CA THR A 393 -25.33 17.09 -7.23
C THR A 393 -25.08 16.82 -5.75
N GLY A 394 -23.82 16.80 -5.34
CA GLY A 394 -23.39 16.41 -4.03
C GLY A 394 -22.69 15.07 -4.07
N THR A 395 -23.21 14.03 -4.70
CA THR A 395 -22.55 12.70 -4.73
C THR A 395 -22.16 12.36 -6.16
N ALA A 396 -21.10 11.57 -6.37
CA ALA A 396 -20.69 11.12 -7.69
C ALA A 396 -21.80 10.30 -8.38
N GLU A 397 -22.26 10.77 -9.54
CA GLU A 397 -23.36 10.22 -10.33
C GLU A 397 -23.01 10.16 -11.81
N LEU A 398 -23.80 9.42 -12.59
CA LEU A 398 -23.59 9.28 -14.02
C LEU A 398 -24.28 10.41 -14.79
N TRP A 399 -23.56 10.99 -15.75
CA TRP A 399 -24.00 12.06 -16.62
C TRP A 399 -23.75 11.72 -18.08
N LEU A 400 -24.62 12.22 -18.95
CA LEU A 400 -24.53 12.11 -20.39
C LEU A 400 -24.25 13.49 -20.99
N HIS A 401 -23.30 13.59 -21.90
CA HIS A 401 -22.98 14.79 -22.66
C HIS A 401 -23.18 14.54 -24.16
N GLU A 402 -24.02 15.35 -24.80
CA GLU A 402 -24.24 15.34 -26.25
C GLU A 402 -23.16 16.16 -26.96
N LEU A 403 -22.37 15.55 -27.85
CA LEU A 403 -21.20 16.21 -28.44
C LEU A 403 -21.53 17.32 -29.43
N ASP A 404 -22.70 17.23 -30.11
CA ASP A 404 -23.15 18.18 -31.12
C ASP A 404 -23.73 19.46 -30.48
N SER A 405 -24.59 19.29 -29.47
CA SER A 405 -25.30 20.40 -28.82
C SER A 405 -24.64 20.91 -27.54
N GLY A 406 -23.77 20.10 -26.92
CA GLY A 406 -23.24 20.34 -25.58
C GLY A 406 -24.27 20.14 -24.46
N THR A 407 -25.44 19.60 -24.76
CA THR A 407 -26.49 19.36 -23.77
C THR A 407 -26.06 18.26 -22.82
N GLU A 408 -26.30 18.47 -21.52
CA GLU A 408 -26.00 17.49 -20.49
C GLU A 408 -27.27 16.96 -19.85
N ARG A 409 -27.27 15.65 -19.54
CA ARG A 409 -28.40 14.98 -18.88
C ARG A 409 -27.91 14.12 -17.73
N ARG A 410 -28.54 14.28 -16.57
CA ARG A 410 -28.31 13.41 -15.41
C ARG A 410 -28.93 12.04 -15.64
N ILE A 411 -28.14 10.97 -15.49
CA ILE A 411 -28.60 9.60 -15.65
C ILE A 411 -29.06 9.05 -14.29
N THR A 412 -28.20 9.09 -13.27
CA THR A 412 -28.49 8.47 -11.97
C THR A 412 -28.81 9.49 -10.87
N GLY A 413 -29.68 9.05 -9.96
CA GLY A 413 -30.00 9.70 -8.69
C GLY A 413 -30.13 8.66 -7.58
N LEU A 414 -29.14 7.77 -7.48
CA LEU A 414 -29.18 6.56 -6.65
C LEU A 414 -28.34 6.77 -5.38
N ASN A 415 -28.62 6.00 -4.33
CA ASN A 415 -27.83 6.03 -3.10
C ASN A 415 -26.37 5.57 -3.35
N GLY A 416 -25.41 6.14 -2.62
CA GLY A 416 -23.99 5.85 -2.80
C GLY A 416 -23.39 6.54 -4.03
N ALA A 417 -22.14 6.24 -4.36
CA ALA A 417 -21.48 6.74 -5.57
C ALA A 417 -21.84 5.87 -6.79
N GLN A 418 -21.78 6.43 -8.00
CA GLN A 418 -21.81 5.69 -9.27
C GLN A 418 -20.62 6.15 -10.12
N LEU A 419 -19.72 5.22 -10.44
CA LEU A 419 -18.38 5.49 -10.94
C LEU A 419 -18.08 4.65 -12.19
N THR A 420 -17.03 5.03 -12.92
CA THR A 420 -16.42 4.25 -14.01
C THR A 420 -17.41 3.70 -15.05
N PRO A 421 -18.29 4.54 -15.64
CA PRO A 421 -19.31 4.07 -16.57
C PRO A 421 -18.70 3.55 -17.88
N ARG A 422 -19.36 2.56 -18.49
CA ARG A 422 -19.08 2.04 -19.84
C ARG A 422 -20.35 1.69 -20.59
N PHE A 423 -20.49 2.22 -21.80
CA PHE A 423 -21.59 1.92 -22.70
C PHE A 423 -21.55 0.47 -23.17
N ALA A 424 -22.71 -0.17 -23.18
CA ALA A 424 -22.89 -1.41 -23.91
C ALA A 424 -22.88 -1.13 -25.44
N PRO A 425 -22.51 -2.11 -26.28
CA PRO A 425 -22.52 -1.97 -27.74
C PRO A 425 -23.88 -1.61 -28.34
N ASP A 426 -24.98 -1.92 -27.63
CA ASP A 426 -26.34 -1.55 -28.04
C ASP A 426 -26.67 -0.05 -27.83
N GLY A 427 -25.86 0.68 -27.07
CA GLY A 427 -26.08 2.09 -26.72
C GLY A 427 -27.30 2.36 -25.82
N GLN A 428 -27.92 1.30 -25.30
CA GLN A 428 -29.11 1.33 -24.45
C GLN A 428 -28.81 0.98 -23.00
N ARG A 429 -27.68 0.31 -22.74
CA ARG A 429 -27.23 -0.06 -21.39
C ARG A 429 -25.89 0.58 -21.02
N ILE A 430 -25.68 0.77 -19.72
CA ILE A 430 -24.41 1.25 -19.15
C ILE A 430 -24.02 0.35 -17.98
N ALA A 431 -22.79 -0.16 -17.98
CA ALA A 431 -22.18 -0.79 -16.81
C ALA A 431 -21.48 0.28 -15.97
N TYR A 432 -21.54 0.18 -14.64
CA TYR A 432 -20.87 1.10 -13.72
C TYR A 432 -20.56 0.41 -12.39
N GLN A 433 -19.72 1.03 -11.57
CA GLN A 433 -19.38 0.54 -10.23
C GLN A 433 -19.91 1.47 -9.14
N ASP A 434 -20.30 0.91 -7.99
CA ASP A 434 -20.61 1.71 -6.80
C ASP A 434 -19.37 1.93 -5.90
N GLN A 435 -19.55 2.62 -4.78
CA GLN A 435 -18.46 2.93 -3.83
C GLN A 435 -17.82 1.68 -3.18
N ASP A 436 -18.49 0.55 -3.23
CA ASP A 436 -18.08 -0.72 -2.62
C ASP A 436 -17.47 -1.69 -3.65
N GLY A 437 -17.40 -1.27 -4.93
CA GLY A 437 -16.84 -2.05 -6.03
C GLY A 437 -17.80 -3.09 -6.61
N ALA A 438 -19.09 -3.05 -6.28
CA ALA A 438 -20.07 -3.88 -6.97
C ALA A 438 -20.31 -3.32 -8.38
N THR A 439 -20.41 -4.20 -9.37
CA THR A 439 -20.72 -3.83 -10.75
C THR A 439 -22.23 -3.91 -10.97
N TRP A 440 -22.76 -2.87 -11.62
CA TRP A 440 -24.17 -2.68 -11.92
C TRP A 440 -24.38 -2.43 -13.40
N VAL A 441 -25.53 -2.82 -13.92
CA VAL A 441 -25.99 -2.46 -15.27
C VAL A 441 -27.28 -1.66 -15.15
N VAL A 442 -27.33 -0.51 -15.81
CA VAL A 442 -28.54 0.32 -15.94
C VAL A 442 -29.04 0.33 -17.38
N GLU A 443 -30.35 0.12 -17.55
CA GLU A 443 -31.05 0.28 -18.82
C GLU A 443 -31.58 1.72 -18.95
N LEU A 444 -31.18 2.44 -19.99
CA LEU A 444 -31.47 3.87 -20.13
C LEU A 444 -32.94 4.19 -20.39
N ALA A 445 -33.67 3.28 -21.05
CA ALA A 445 -35.07 3.49 -21.41
C ALA A 445 -36.02 3.36 -20.19
N THR A 446 -35.76 2.38 -19.33
CA THR A 446 -36.62 2.03 -18.19
C THR A 446 -36.09 2.57 -16.87
N GLY A 447 -34.78 2.83 -16.79
CA GLY A 447 -34.07 3.08 -15.54
C GLY A 447 -33.89 1.84 -14.66
N HIS A 448 -34.21 0.65 -15.16
CA HIS A 448 -34.00 -0.58 -14.41
C HIS A 448 -32.51 -0.79 -14.15
N THR A 449 -32.16 -1.05 -12.89
CA THR A 449 -30.77 -1.20 -12.45
C THR A 449 -30.59 -2.58 -11.82
N ARG A 450 -29.65 -3.37 -12.35
CA ARG A 450 -29.36 -4.75 -11.91
C ARG A 450 -27.93 -4.85 -11.40
N GLN A 451 -27.75 -5.39 -10.21
CA GLN A 451 -26.42 -5.76 -9.71
C GLN A 451 -25.96 -7.04 -10.42
N VAL A 452 -24.76 -7.04 -11.00
CA VAL A 452 -24.22 -8.16 -11.79
C VAL A 452 -22.98 -8.80 -11.17
N THR A 453 -22.36 -8.15 -10.19
CA THR A 453 -21.37 -8.78 -9.30
C THR A 453 -21.69 -8.47 -7.84
N PRO A 454 -21.34 -9.34 -6.88
CA PRO A 454 -21.20 -8.91 -5.50
C PRO A 454 -20.16 -7.76 -5.40
N PRO A 455 -20.04 -7.08 -4.25
CA PRO A 455 -18.94 -6.16 -4.01
C PRO A 455 -17.60 -6.85 -4.22
N LEU A 456 -16.68 -6.18 -4.92
CA LEU A 456 -15.34 -6.66 -5.19
C LEU A 456 -14.32 -5.71 -4.56
N PHE A 457 -13.19 -6.25 -4.11
CA PHE A 457 -12.10 -5.46 -3.56
C PHE A 457 -11.38 -4.66 -4.67
N LEU A 458 -11.77 -3.39 -4.86
CA LEU A 458 -11.15 -2.44 -5.80
C LEU A 458 -10.95 -3.07 -7.20
N PRO A 459 -12.03 -3.46 -7.89
CA PRO A 459 -11.96 -4.01 -9.23
C PRO A 459 -11.53 -2.96 -10.26
N GLY A 460 -11.12 -3.44 -11.43
CA GLY A 460 -10.93 -2.62 -12.62
C GLY A 460 -12.23 -2.24 -13.29
N ARG A 461 -12.15 -1.33 -14.26
CA ARG A 461 -13.32 -0.88 -15.02
C ARG A 461 -13.92 -2.07 -15.81
N PRO A 462 -15.26 -2.21 -15.84
CA PRO A 462 -15.90 -3.23 -16.67
C PRO A 462 -15.70 -2.92 -18.16
N ASP A 463 -15.71 -3.92 -19.02
CA ASP A 463 -15.80 -3.75 -20.48
C ASP A 463 -16.69 -4.81 -21.10
N TRP A 464 -17.32 -4.50 -22.23
CA TRP A 464 -18.38 -5.32 -22.81
C TRP A 464 -17.89 -6.23 -23.93
N SER A 465 -18.42 -7.45 -23.99
CA SER A 465 -18.41 -8.23 -25.23
C SER A 465 -19.22 -7.53 -26.31
N PRO A 466 -18.93 -7.73 -27.61
CA PRO A 466 -19.59 -7.06 -28.73
C PRO A 466 -21.09 -7.33 -28.82
N ASP A 467 -21.55 -8.47 -28.32
CA ASP A 467 -22.97 -8.83 -28.25
C ASP A 467 -23.67 -8.27 -27.00
N GLY A 468 -22.92 -7.64 -26.08
CA GLY A 468 -23.42 -7.08 -24.85
C GLY A 468 -23.94 -8.11 -23.84
N ARG A 469 -23.50 -9.37 -23.92
CA ARG A 469 -23.92 -10.46 -23.02
C ARG A 469 -22.92 -10.77 -21.91
N VAL A 470 -21.66 -10.36 -22.09
CA VAL A 470 -20.57 -10.63 -21.15
C VAL A 470 -19.88 -9.34 -20.76
N LEU A 471 -19.52 -9.22 -19.48
CA LEU A 471 -18.58 -8.21 -19.01
C LEU A 471 -17.24 -8.87 -18.66
N VAL A 472 -16.15 -8.13 -18.87
CA VAL A 472 -14.83 -8.44 -18.33
C VAL A 472 -14.32 -7.31 -17.46
N LEU A 473 -13.57 -7.64 -16.41
CA LEU A 473 -12.91 -6.67 -15.53
C LEU A 473 -11.69 -7.30 -14.89
N ALA A 474 -10.73 -6.48 -14.44
CA ALA A 474 -9.62 -6.97 -13.62
C ALA A 474 -10.07 -7.11 -12.16
N ALA A 475 -9.82 -8.27 -11.54
CA ALA A 475 -10.13 -8.50 -10.13
C ALA A 475 -9.00 -9.29 -9.45
N VAL A 476 -8.79 -9.03 -8.15
CA VAL A 476 -7.78 -9.78 -7.38
C VAL A 476 -8.24 -11.21 -7.13
N LYS A 477 -7.34 -12.17 -7.32
CA LYS A 477 -7.50 -13.56 -6.92
C LYS A 477 -6.43 -13.91 -5.88
N PRO A 478 -6.77 -13.95 -4.58
CA PRO A 478 -5.86 -14.35 -3.51
C PRO A 478 -5.42 -15.82 -3.65
N TYR A 479 -4.24 -16.16 -3.12
CA TYR A 479 -3.78 -17.56 -3.09
C TYR A 479 -4.42 -18.39 -1.97
N GLY A 480 -4.95 -17.72 -0.94
CA GLY A 480 -5.57 -18.40 0.20
C GLY A 480 -6.17 -17.43 1.20
N GLU A 481 -6.87 -17.96 2.19
CA GLU A 481 -7.56 -17.15 3.21
C GLU A 481 -6.65 -16.65 4.32
N ARG A 482 -5.42 -17.18 4.43
CA ARG A 482 -4.47 -16.81 5.47
C ARG A 482 -3.72 -15.51 5.16
N PHE A 483 -3.41 -15.26 3.89
CA PHE A 483 -2.75 -14.04 3.43
C PHE A 483 -3.51 -13.46 2.25
N ARG A 484 -3.74 -12.15 2.29
CA ARG A 484 -4.66 -11.46 1.38
C ARG A 484 -4.10 -11.28 -0.03
N GLU A 485 -2.78 -11.31 -0.20
CA GLU A 485 -2.10 -11.04 -1.46
C GLU A 485 -2.35 -12.12 -2.50
N GLY A 486 -2.43 -11.69 -3.76
CA GLY A 486 -2.56 -12.57 -4.90
C GLY A 486 -2.22 -11.87 -6.19
N THR A 487 -2.98 -12.18 -7.24
CA THR A 487 -2.73 -11.64 -8.58
C THR A 487 -4.00 -11.03 -9.14
N SER A 488 -3.87 -9.92 -9.86
CA SER A 488 -4.98 -9.35 -10.64
C SER A 488 -5.17 -10.15 -11.92
N GLN A 489 -6.38 -10.70 -12.09
CA GLN A 489 -6.75 -11.60 -13.17
C GLN A 489 -7.99 -11.11 -13.91
N VAL A 490 -8.30 -11.71 -15.07
CA VAL A 490 -9.53 -11.42 -15.80
C VAL A 490 -10.69 -12.13 -15.11
N LEU A 491 -11.61 -11.35 -14.57
CA LEU A 491 -12.92 -11.82 -14.12
C LEU A 491 -13.92 -11.58 -15.25
N ARG A 492 -14.57 -12.66 -15.69
CA ARG A 492 -15.68 -12.63 -16.62
C ARG A 492 -17.00 -12.74 -15.87
N VAL A 493 -17.99 -11.95 -16.30
CA VAL A 493 -19.37 -11.94 -15.81
C VAL A 493 -20.31 -12.25 -16.98
N ASP A 494 -20.97 -13.40 -16.95
CA ASP A 494 -22.01 -13.76 -17.92
C ASP A 494 -23.36 -13.19 -17.44
N LEU A 495 -23.98 -12.32 -18.24
CA LEU A 495 -25.19 -11.60 -17.83
C LEU A 495 -26.47 -12.41 -18.00
N ASP A 496 -26.43 -13.55 -18.68
CA ASP A 496 -27.61 -14.40 -18.92
C ASP A 496 -27.87 -15.36 -17.76
N ASN A 497 -26.79 -15.84 -17.11
CA ASN A 497 -26.84 -16.85 -16.06
C ASN A 497 -26.13 -16.42 -14.77
N ASP A 498 -25.59 -15.20 -14.72
CA ASP A 498 -24.91 -14.60 -13.57
C ASP A 498 -23.68 -15.39 -13.08
N THR A 499 -22.99 -16.08 -13.99
CA THR A 499 -21.75 -16.80 -13.67
C THR A 499 -20.52 -15.89 -13.66
N LEU A 500 -19.66 -16.12 -12.65
CA LEU A 500 -18.39 -15.44 -12.45
C LEU A 500 -17.24 -16.40 -12.67
N ASP A 501 -16.31 -16.07 -13.56
CA ASP A 501 -15.23 -16.98 -13.97
C ASP A 501 -13.88 -16.23 -14.05
N TYR A 502 -12.86 -16.78 -13.39
CA TYR A 502 -11.50 -16.19 -13.35
C TYR A 502 -10.58 -16.89 -14.35
N THR A 503 -9.97 -16.11 -15.24
CA THR A 503 -8.92 -16.57 -16.16
C THR A 503 -7.59 -15.96 -15.78
N GLU A 504 -6.55 -16.79 -15.62
CA GLU A 504 -5.19 -16.29 -15.45
C GLU A 504 -4.68 -15.63 -16.74
N VAL A 505 -4.18 -14.41 -16.64
CA VAL A 505 -3.63 -13.70 -17.81
C VAL A 505 -2.37 -14.36 -18.33
N LEU A 506 -1.49 -14.81 -17.44
CA LEU A 506 -0.27 -15.56 -17.72
C LEU A 506 0.04 -16.38 -16.46
N PRO A 507 0.72 -17.54 -16.57
CA PRO A 507 0.99 -18.39 -15.41
C PRO A 507 1.68 -17.65 -14.27
N SER A 508 1.02 -17.56 -13.11
CA SER A 508 1.57 -16.85 -11.93
C SER A 508 2.01 -15.40 -12.21
N ARG A 509 1.31 -14.71 -13.10
CA ARG A 509 1.50 -13.29 -13.42
C ARG A 509 0.21 -12.52 -13.15
N SER A 510 0.36 -11.21 -13.03
CA SER A 510 -0.74 -10.30 -12.69
C SER A 510 -0.83 -9.19 -13.73
N ILE A 511 -2.06 -8.75 -14.02
CA ILE A 511 -2.30 -7.45 -14.65
C ILE A 511 -1.60 -6.38 -13.80
N SER A 512 -0.95 -5.42 -14.46
CA SER A 512 -0.01 -4.46 -13.87
C SER A 512 -0.66 -3.56 -12.83
N THR A 513 -1.88 -3.09 -13.09
CA THR A 513 -2.78 -2.44 -12.13
C THR A 513 -4.21 -2.85 -12.46
N ARG A 514 -5.18 -2.72 -11.55
CA ARG A 514 -6.59 -2.99 -11.89
C ARG A 514 -7.32 -1.80 -12.49
N GLY A 515 -6.88 -0.56 -12.21
CA GLY A 515 -7.60 0.66 -12.58
C GLY A 515 -7.96 0.75 -14.07
N ASP A 516 -7.00 1.11 -14.92
CA ASP A 516 -7.23 1.33 -16.36
C ASP A 516 -6.42 0.37 -17.26
N ASP A 517 -5.62 -0.57 -16.71
CA ASP A 517 -4.68 -1.42 -17.46
C ASP A 517 -5.33 -2.65 -18.16
N GLY A 518 -6.64 -2.60 -18.39
CA GLY A 518 -7.43 -3.67 -19.00
C GLY A 518 -7.93 -4.72 -17.99
N PRO A 519 -8.65 -5.76 -18.46
CA PRO A 519 -8.83 -6.15 -19.86
C PRO A 519 -9.76 -5.20 -20.65
N VAL A 520 -9.47 -5.00 -21.94
CA VAL A 520 -10.34 -4.27 -22.89
C VAL A 520 -10.57 -5.06 -24.18
N TRP A 521 -11.82 -5.11 -24.66
CA TRP A 521 -12.25 -5.83 -25.86
C TRP A 521 -11.90 -5.10 -27.14
N SER A 522 -11.42 -5.84 -28.14
CA SER A 522 -11.21 -5.30 -29.48
C SER A 522 -12.55 -4.98 -30.15
N PRO A 523 -12.62 -3.93 -31.00
CA PRO A 523 -13.88 -3.51 -31.62
C PRO A 523 -14.52 -4.58 -32.51
N ASP A 524 -13.72 -5.45 -33.10
CA ASP A 524 -14.17 -6.56 -33.96
C ASP A 524 -14.55 -7.83 -33.18
N GLY A 525 -14.26 -7.87 -31.90
CA GLY A 525 -14.66 -8.96 -31.05
C GLY A 525 -13.71 -10.16 -30.98
N THR A 526 -12.47 -10.02 -31.40
CA THR A 526 -11.56 -11.16 -31.56
C THR A 526 -10.46 -11.22 -30.52
N HIS A 527 -10.20 -10.13 -29.79
CA HIS A 527 -9.10 -10.03 -28.84
C HIS A 527 -9.48 -9.32 -27.54
N LEU A 528 -8.76 -9.66 -26.47
CA LEU A 528 -8.62 -8.85 -25.26
C LEU A 528 -7.21 -8.26 -25.18
N ALA A 529 -7.09 -7.02 -24.71
CA ALA A 529 -5.81 -6.38 -24.41
C ALA A 529 -5.70 -6.01 -22.92
N PHE A 530 -4.50 -6.11 -22.38
CA PHE A 530 -4.18 -5.75 -20.98
C PHE A 530 -2.67 -5.51 -20.81
N SER A 531 -2.28 -4.85 -19.72
CA SER A 531 -0.86 -4.65 -19.39
C SER A 531 -0.36 -5.66 -18.36
N VAL A 532 0.72 -6.38 -18.65
CA VAL A 532 1.43 -7.28 -17.71
C VAL A 532 2.91 -6.96 -17.76
N GLU A 533 3.56 -6.89 -16.60
CA GLU A 533 4.96 -6.44 -16.45
C GLU A 533 5.22 -5.06 -17.10
N SER A 534 4.21 -4.19 -17.02
CA SER A 534 4.16 -2.86 -17.64
C SER A 534 4.23 -2.82 -19.15
N GLN A 535 3.92 -3.92 -19.84
CA GLN A 535 3.93 -3.98 -21.31
C GLN A 535 2.55 -4.43 -21.80
N ALA A 536 2.14 -4.00 -22.99
CA ALA A 536 0.88 -4.44 -23.59
C ALA A 536 0.94 -5.89 -24.08
N TRP A 537 -0.11 -6.64 -23.75
CA TRP A 537 -0.36 -7.99 -24.25
C TRP A 537 -1.74 -8.06 -24.89
N VAL A 538 -1.87 -8.88 -25.93
CA VAL A 538 -3.15 -9.22 -26.56
C VAL A 538 -3.34 -10.73 -26.55
N VAL A 539 -4.58 -11.18 -26.41
CA VAL A 539 -4.93 -12.60 -26.45
C VAL A 539 -6.19 -12.78 -27.32
N PRO A 540 -6.20 -13.77 -28.23
CA PRO A 540 -7.40 -14.06 -29.00
C PRO A 540 -8.46 -14.70 -28.09
N VAL A 541 -9.73 -14.33 -28.33
CA VAL A 541 -10.86 -14.79 -27.52
C VAL A 541 -12.04 -15.28 -28.37
N ASP A 542 -12.90 -16.10 -27.76
CA ASP A 542 -14.23 -16.40 -28.31
C ASP A 542 -15.24 -15.28 -27.99
N ALA A 543 -16.47 -15.39 -28.50
CA ALA A 543 -17.54 -14.41 -28.24
C ALA A 543 -17.86 -14.23 -26.73
N ALA A 544 -17.51 -15.22 -25.90
CA ALA A 544 -17.69 -15.16 -24.46
C ALA A 544 -16.40 -14.74 -23.74
N GLY A 545 -15.39 -14.22 -24.43
CA GLY A 545 -14.14 -13.74 -23.83
C GLY A 545 -13.21 -14.84 -23.32
N ARG A 546 -13.43 -16.12 -23.65
CA ARG A 546 -12.52 -17.21 -23.28
C ARG A 546 -11.30 -17.19 -24.18
N PHE A 547 -10.12 -17.39 -23.60
CA PHE A 547 -8.88 -17.42 -24.36
C PHE A 547 -8.90 -18.61 -25.33
N THR A 548 -8.75 -18.33 -26.62
CA THR A 548 -8.66 -19.36 -27.68
C THR A 548 -7.22 -19.63 -28.10
N GLY A 549 -6.26 -18.87 -27.55
CA GLY A 549 -4.84 -19.00 -27.79
C GLY A 549 -4.01 -18.44 -26.62
N GLN A 550 -2.69 -18.38 -26.80
CA GLN A 550 -1.79 -17.80 -25.79
C GLN A 550 -1.71 -16.28 -25.93
N PRO A 551 -1.67 -15.53 -24.82
CA PRO A 551 -1.37 -14.11 -24.85
C PRO A 551 -0.01 -13.83 -25.49
N ARG A 552 0.08 -12.76 -26.28
CA ARG A 552 1.30 -12.30 -26.94
C ARG A 552 1.57 -10.84 -26.60
N ARG A 553 2.82 -10.55 -26.24
CA ARG A 553 3.31 -9.18 -26.06
C ARG A 553 3.35 -8.46 -27.41
N VAL A 554 2.82 -7.24 -27.47
CA VAL A 554 2.78 -6.44 -28.71
C VAL A 554 3.77 -5.29 -28.75
N THR A 555 4.30 -4.86 -27.61
CA THR A 555 5.36 -3.83 -27.53
C THR A 555 6.33 -4.10 -26.38
N GLY A 556 7.57 -3.61 -26.52
CA GLY A 556 8.55 -3.58 -25.43
C GLY A 556 8.44 -2.33 -24.54
N GLU A 557 7.64 -1.36 -24.94
CA GLU A 557 7.49 -0.10 -24.22
C GLU A 557 6.58 -0.22 -23.00
N VAL A 558 6.75 0.70 -22.05
CA VAL A 558 5.82 0.87 -20.95
C VAL A 558 4.43 1.22 -21.51
N THR A 559 3.42 0.45 -21.13
CA THR A 559 2.03 0.62 -21.56
C THR A 559 1.12 0.72 -20.35
N ASP A 560 0.46 1.87 -20.21
CA ASP A 560 -0.61 2.07 -19.25
C ASP A 560 -1.91 2.46 -19.97
N SER A 561 -3.06 2.15 -19.37
CA SER A 561 -4.39 2.55 -19.87
C SER A 561 -4.65 2.24 -21.36
N PRO A 562 -4.53 0.96 -21.80
CA PRO A 562 -4.78 0.59 -23.18
C PRO A 562 -6.23 0.85 -23.60
N SER A 563 -6.43 1.36 -24.81
CA SER A 563 -7.73 1.56 -25.45
C SER A 563 -7.63 1.24 -26.94
N TRP A 564 -8.58 0.50 -27.49
CA TRP A 564 -8.56 0.15 -28.90
C TRP A 564 -8.92 1.36 -29.77
N LYS A 565 -8.03 1.69 -30.72
CA LYS A 565 -8.29 2.72 -31.73
C LYS A 565 -9.07 2.13 -32.90
N ASP A 566 -8.67 0.94 -33.33
CA ASP A 566 -9.28 0.12 -34.37
C ASP A 566 -8.88 -1.34 -34.10
N PRO A 567 -9.37 -2.36 -34.85
CA PRO A 567 -9.03 -3.76 -34.58
C PRO A 567 -7.54 -4.10 -34.66
N GLU A 568 -6.71 -3.26 -35.28
CA GLU A 568 -5.28 -3.51 -35.48
C GLU A 568 -4.40 -2.65 -34.56
N HIS A 569 -4.95 -1.60 -33.93
CA HIS A 569 -4.16 -0.61 -33.18
C HIS A 569 -4.69 -0.38 -31.75
N LEU A 570 -3.75 -0.41 -30.80
CA LEU A 570 -3.97 -0.03 -29.40
C LEU A 570 -3.37 1.36 -29.12
N LEU A 571 -4.20 2.29 -28.65
CA LEU A 571 -3.78 3.53 -27.98
C LEU A 571 -3.35 3.20 -26.55
N PHE A 572 -2.29 3.83 -26.05
CA PHE A 572 -1.85 3.70 -24.66
C PHE A 572 -1.10 4.94 -24.17
N LEU A 573 -0.92 5.02 -22.85
CA LEU A 573 -0.07 6.02 -22.20
C LEU A 573 1.35 5.47 -21.95
N ASN A 574 2.35 6.32 -22.20
CA ASN A 574 3.75 6.07 -21.95
C ASN A 574 4.40 7.35 -21.38
N GLY A 575 4.68 7.37 -20.07
CA GLY A 575 5.37 8.48 -19.41
C GLY A 575 4.72 9.86 -19.63
N GLY A 576 3.39 9.91 -19.65
CA GLY A 576 2.64 11.16 -19.90
C GLY A 576 2.49 11.52 -21.38
N ASN A 577 2.69 10.57 -22.29
CA ASN A 577 2.44 10.72 -23.73
C ASN A 577 1.42 9.70 -24.21
N LEU A 578 0.58 10.09 -25.17
CA LEU A 578 -0.28 9.15 -25.89
C LEU A 578 0.50 8.56 -27.07
N ARG A 579 0.45 7.24 -27.21
CA ARG A 579 1.08 6.48 -28.29
C ARG A 579 0.12 5.42 -28.82
N SER A 580 0.37 4.92 -30.01
CA SER A 580 -0.39 3.85 -30.64
C SER A 580 0.54 2.74 -31.09
N VAL A 581 0.18 1.47 -30.86
CA VAL A 581 0.93 0.31 -31.36
C VAL A 581 0.06 -0.53 -32.29
N HIS A 582 0.61 -0.94 -33.43
CA HIS A 582 -0.01 -1.96 -34.28
C HIS A 582 0.22 -3.35 -33.66
N ILE A 583 -0.84 -4.12 -33.42
CA ILE A 583 -0.75 -5.35 -32.62
C ILE A 583 0.13 -6.41 -33.27
N ASP A 584 0.07 -6.61 -34.59
CA ASP A 584 0.87 -7.63 -35.30
C ASP A 584 2.32 -7.24 -35.56
N THR A 585 2.58 -6.04 -36.07
CA THR A 585 3.94 -5.60 -36.41
C THR A 585 4.73 -5.10 -35.19
N GLY A 586 4.04 -4.68 -34.12
CA GLY A 586 4.64 -4.02 -32.97
C GLY A 586 5.14 -2.60 -33.26
N GLU A 587 4.77 -2.02 -34.41
CA GLU A 587 5.14 -0.65 -34.77
C GLU A 587 4.45 0.35 -33.85
N VAL A 588 5.23 1.21 -33.19
CA VAL A 588 4.75 2.25 -32.28
C VAL A 588 4.83 3.62 -32.96
N SER A 589 3.75 4.40 -32.84
CA SER A 589 3.65 5.77 -33.33
C SER A 589 3.17 6.73 -32.23
N ASP A 590 3.61 7.99 -32.30
CA ASP A 590 3.17 9.02 -31.36
C ASP A 590 1.79 9.57 -31.73
N VAL A 591 0.98 9.87 -30.71
CA VAL A 591 -0.29 10.59 -30.85
C VAL A 591 -0.14 11.93 -30.12
N PRO A 592 0.31 13.01 -30.81
CA PRO A 592 0.73 14.23 -30.14
C PRO A 592 -0.41 14.94 -29.40
N LEU A 593 -0.32 15.05 -28.08
CA LEU A 593 -1.22 15.87 -27.25
C LEU A 593 -0.61 17.24 -26.97
N ARG A 594 -1.16 18.28 -27.60
CA ARG A 594 -0.71 19.67 -27.41
C ARG A 594 -1.54 20.37 -26.33
N LEU A 595 -1.31 20.02 -25.07
CA LEU A 595 -2.01 20.58 -23.91
C LEU A 595 -1.03 21.10 -22.85
N SER A 596 -1.31 22.27 -22.29
CA SER A 596 -0.49 22.90 -21.26
C SER A 596 -1.30 23.59 -20.17
N TRP A 597 -0.67 23.83 -19.02
CA TRP A 597 -1.22 24.48 -17.84
C TRP A 597 -0.20 25.47 -17.25
N GLN A 598 -0.67 26.32 -16.33
CA GLN A 598 0.17 27.24 -15.56
C GLN A 598 -0.31 27.29 -14.12
N PRO A 599 0.58 27.53 -13.14
CA PRO A 599 0.18 27.72 -11.75
C PRO A 599 -0.83 28.86 -11.58
N ALA A 600 -1.74 28.71 -10.62
CA ALA A 600 -2.70 29.75 -10.26
C ALA A 600 -1.99 31.04 -9.84
N ARG A 601 -2.52 32.20 -10.25
CA ARG A 601 -2.02 33.51 -9.78
C ARG A 601 -2.61 33.84 -8.41
N THR A 602 -1.78 34.36 -7.52
CA THR A 602 -2.16 34.77 -6.16
C THR A 602 -1.84 36.25 -5.93
N GLU A 603 -2.61 36.89 -5.05
CA GLU A 603 -2.45 38.31 -4.76
C GLU A 603 -1.07 38.60 -4.15
N GLN A 604 -0.40 39.63 -4.67
CA GLN A 604 0.99 39.92 -4.33
C GLN A 604 1.19 40.62 -2.98
N HIS A 605 0.13 41.12 -2.33
CA HIS A 605 0.24 41.81 -1.05
C HIS A 605 -1.03 41.62 -0.20
N GLN A 606 -0.93 40.76 0.82
CA GLN A 606 -1.97 40.61 1.82
C GLN A 606 -1.39 40.75 3.23
N VAL A 607 -2.17 41.29 4.15
CA VAL A 607 -1.81 41.34 5.58
C VAL A 607 -2.84 40.56 6.37
N VAL A 608 -2.40 39.50 7.04
CA VAL A 608 -3.20 38.70 7.97
C VAL A 608 -2.86 39.14 9.38
N ARG A 609 -3.82 39.77 10.07
CA ARG A 609 -3.66 40.14 11.49
C ARG A 609 -4.17 39.01 12.37
N VAL A 610 -3.36 38.55 13.31
CA VAL A 610 -3.71 37.47 14.25
C VAL A 610 -3.47 37.88 15.70
N GLY A 611 -4.30 37.36 16.61
CA GLY A 611 -4.17 37.64 18.05
C GLY A 611 -2.99 36.93 18.68
N ALA A 612 -2.68 35.73 18.19
CA ALA A 612 -1.50 34.97 18.57
C ALA A 612 -0.89 34.24 17.38
N LEU A 613 0.39 33.90 17.49
CA LEU A 613 1.12 33.12 16.48
C LEU A 613 2.07 32.14 17.16
N TRP A 614 1.99 30.88 16.74
CA TRP A 614 3.06 29.90 16.92
C TRP A 614 3.76 29.69 15.58
N ASP A 615 5.08 29.81 15.56
CA ASP A 615 5.88 29.83 14.34
C ASP A 615 6.34 28.45 13.85
N GLY A 616 6.04 27.39 14.61
CA GLY A 616 6.49 26.01 14.35
C GLY A 616 7.65 25.56 15.24
N HIS A 617 8.25 26.48 16.03
CA HIS A 617 9.43 26.16 16.85
C HIS A 617 9.30 26.58 18.30
N THR A 618 8.80 27.79 18.55
CA THR A 618 8.86 28.42 19.88
C THR A 618 8.01 27.69 20.92
N GLU A 619 8.39 27.78 22.20
CA GLU A 619 7.60 27.25 23.31
C GLU A 619 6.43 28.17 23.68
N THR A 620 6.54 29.46 23.32
CA THR A 620 5.57 30.50 23.65
C THR A 620 5.07 31.20 22.39
N MET A 621 3.79 31.56 22.36
CA MET A 621 3.20 32.30 21.24
C MET A 621 3.57 33.78 21.25
N GLN A 622 3.80 34.33 20.06
CA GLN A 622 3.82 35.77 19.81
C GLN A 622 2.38 36.32 19.87
N ARG A 623 2.21 37.61 20.17
CA ARG A 623 0.88 38.25 20.34
C ARG A 623 0.73 39.47 19.43
N ASP A 624 -0.51 39.70 18.97
CA ASP A 624 -0.92 40.80 18.07
C ASP A 624 0.07 40.98 16.91
N VAL A 625 0.03 40.03 15.97
CA VAL A 625 1.02 39.86 14.91
C VAL A 625 0.39 40.13 13.54
N ASP A 626 1.12 40.85 12.68
CA ASP A 626 0.84 40.95 11.25
C ASP A 626 1.73 39.95 10.49
N ILE A 627 1.09 39.04 9.74
CA ILE A 627 1.75 38.19 8.75
C ILE A 627 1.54 38.83 7.37
N VAL A 628 2.63 39.26 6.75
CA VAL A 628 2.60 39.91 5.43
C VAL A 628 2.89 38.85 4.37
N LEU A 629 1.94 38.64 3.47
CA LEU A 629 2.04 37.68 2.37
C LEU A 629 2.44 38.40 1.08
N ALA A 630 3.31 37.76 0.30
CA ALA A 630 3.63 38.14 -1.07
C ALA A 630 3.41 36.97 -2.01
N GLY A 631 2.26 36.94 -2.68
CA GLY A 631 1.84 35.80 -3.49
C GLY A 631 1.63 34.57 -2.60
N ASP A 632 2.33 33.49 -2.93
CA ASP A 632 2.27 32.22 -2.19
C ASP A 632 3.29 32.10 -1.05
N ARG A 633 4.01 33.18 -0.72
CA ARG A 633 5.06 33.22 0.31
C ARG A 633 4.75 34.23 1.42
N ILE A 634 5.36 34.01 2.58
CA ILE A 634 5.40 34.97 3.69
C ILE A 634 6.56 35.93 3.45
N ALA A 635 6.26 37.22 3.29
CA ALA A 635 7.27 38.26 3.13
C ALA A 635 7.83 38.73 4.49
N ALA A 636 6.98 38.83 5.51
CA ALA A 636 7.38 39.27 6.84
C ALA A 636 6.43 38.76 7.93
N VAL A 637 6.96 38.55 9.14
CA VAL A 637 6.20 38.35 10.38
C VAL A 637 6.63 39.47 11.33
N ARG A 638 5.69 40.27 11.84
CA ARG A 638 6.01 41.46 12.64
C ARG A 638 4.92 41.80 13.65
N PRO A 639 5.22 42.56 14.72
CA PRO A 639 4.19 43.13 15.58
C PRO A 639 3.17 43.94 14.78
N HIS A 640 1.91 43.86 15.17
CA HIS A 640 0.80 44.54 14.51
C HIS A 640 1.07 46.05 14.39
N ARG A 641 0.75 46.62 13.23
CA ARG A 641 0.76 48.06 12.98
C ARG A 641 -0.65 48.55 12.76
N ALA A 642 -0.95 49.79 13.15
CA ALA A 642 -2.26 50.44 12.97
C ALA A 642 -2.61 50.72 11.49
N GLN A 643 -2.69 49.67 10.68
CA GLN A 643 -3.12 49.62 9.30
C GLN A 643 -4.27 48.61 9.20
N ARG A 644 -5.21 48.83 8.27
CA ARG A 644 -6.32 47.89 8.06
C ARG A 644 -5.77 46.59 7.43
N PRO A 645 -5.94 45.41 8.07
CA PRO A 645 -5.47 44.16 7.49
C PRO A 645 -6.38 43.73 6.33
N THR A 646 -5.83 42.97 5.38
CA THR A 646 -6.60 42.29 4.33
C THR A 646 -7.46 41.19 4.94
N VAL A 647 -6.91 40.44 5.90
CA VAL A 647 -7.59 39.39 6.64
C VAL A 647 -7.54 39.72 8.12
N ASP A 648 -8.70 40.01 8.70
CA ASP A 648 -8.84 40.21 10.15
C ASP A 648 -9.10 38.86 10.83
N ALA A 649 -8.16 38.45 11.68
CA ALA A 649 -8.20 37.23 12.48
C ALA A 649 -7.66 37.53 13.90
N ARG A 650 -7.89 38.74 14.42
CA ARG A 650 -7.38 39.22 15.72
C ARG A 650 -7.77 38.36 16.92
N ASP A 651 -8.86 37.59 16.81
CA ASP A 651 -9.35 36.70 17.88
C ASP A 651 -8.84 35.26 17.71
N LEU A 652 -8.01 35.00 16.69
CA LEU A 652 -7.50 33.69 16.33
C LEU A 652 -5.99 33.56 16.56
N THR A 653 -5.56 32.31 16.69
CA THR A 653 -4.17 31.88 16.74
C THR A 653 -3.75 31.34 15.39
N ALA A 654 -2.64 31.83 14.83
CA ALA A 654 -2.00 31.22 13.68
C ALA A 654 -1.06 30.08 14.10
N ILE A 655 -1.17 28.94 13.41
CA ILE A 655 -0.18 27.86 13.41
C ILE A 655 0.22 27.56 11.96
N PRO A 656 1.42 26.98 11.70
CA PRO A 656 1.73 26.47 10.38
C PRO A 656 0.63 25.50 9.92
N GLY A 657 0.32 25.50 8.63
CA GLY A 657 -0.62 24.52 8.09
C GLY A 657 -0.14 23.10 8.35
N LEU A 658 -1.07 22.23 8.76
CA LEU A 658 -0.76 20.84 9.12
C LEU A 658 -0.43 20.03 7.86
N ILE A 659 0.42 19.02 8.04
CA ILE A 659 0.86 18.11 6.99
C ILE A 659 0.42 16.69 7.33
N ASP A 660 -0.40 16.13 6.47
CA ASP A 660 -0.75 14.70 6.51
C ASP A 660 0.21 13.94 5.57
N ALA A 661 1.26 13.36 6.13
CA ALA A 661 2.33 12.75 5.33
C ALA A 661 1.97 11.34 4.83
N HIS A 662 0.80 10.78 5.11
CA HIS A 662 0.43 9.50 4.54
C HIS A 662 -1.08 9.46 4.36
N ASN A 663 -1.54 9.57 3.13
CA ASN A 663 -2.94 9.48 2.72
C ASN A 663 -2.99 8.94 1.29
N HIS A 664 -4.19 8.71 0.80
CA HIS A 664 -4.45 8.25 -0.55
C HIS A 664 -5.62 9.05 -1.15
N TRP A 665 -5.39 9.67 -2.32
CA TRP A 665 -6.44 10.43 -2.99
C TRP A 665 -7.39 9.56 -3.80
N HIS A 666 -6.94 8.37 -4.20
CA HIS A 666 -7.68 7.52 -5.13
C HIS A 666 -8.07 6.18 -4.54
N LEU A 667 -7.27 5.57 -3.65
CA LEU A 667 -7.68 4.40 -2.84
C LEU A 667 -8.90 4.79 -2.01
N ARG A 668 -10.10 4.37 -2.42
CA ARG A 668 -11.41 4.85 -1.91
C ARG A 668 -11.64 6.37 -1.98
N GLY A 669 -10.63 7.19 -2.25
CA GLY A 669 -10.78 8.64 -2.37
C GLY A 669 -11.47 9.06 -3.66
N ARG A 670 -11.42 8.24 -4.72
CA ARG A 670 -12.14 8.50 -5.98
C ARG A 670 -13.63 8.75 -5.76
N GLN A 671 -14.28 7.96 -4.88
CA GLN A 671 -15.70 8.13 -4.58
C GLN A 671 -16.04 9.36 -3.72
N TRP A 672 -15.04 10.06 -3.17
CA TRP A 672 -15.25 11.30 -2.42
C TRP A 672 -15.46 12.53 -3.31
N GLY A 673 -15.04 12.46 -4.58
CA GLY A 673 -15.09 13.60 -5.50
C GLY A 673 -14.34 14.82 -4.94
N ASP A 674 -14.85 16.01 -5.18
CA ASP A 674 -14.24 17.28 -4.78
C ASP A 674 -14.32 17.55 -3.26
N ARG A 675 -15.03 16.72 -2.48
CA ARG A 675 -15.06 16.87 -1.02
C ARG A 675 -13.70 16.67 -0.39
N GLN A 676 -12.93 15.67 -0.83
CA GLN A 676 -11.75 15.19 -0.11
C GLN A 676 -10.73 16.32 0.17
N GLY A 677 -10.34 17.06 -0.87
CA GLY A 677 -9.44 18.22 -0.78
C GLY A 677 -9.97 19.32 0.15
N ARG A 678 -11.27 19.57 0.10
CA ARG A 678 -11.95 20.59 0.92
C ARG A 678 -12.03 20.17 2.39
N THR A 679 -12.19 18.88 2.67
CA THR A 679 -12.20 18.32 4.03
C THR A 679 -10.87 18.57 4.73
N TRP A 680 -9.73 18.26 4.09
CA TRP A 680 -8.41 18.55 4.65
C TRP A 680 -8.22 20.04 4.96
N LEU A 681 -8.54 20.92 4.00
CA LEU A 681 -8.45 22.38 4.22
C LEU A 681 -9.35 22.86 5.36
N ALA A 682 -10.58 22.33 5.47
CA ALA A 682 -11.53 22.71 6.52
C ALA A 682 -11.03 22.37 7.93
N TYR A 683 -10.06 21.46 8.05
CA TYR A 683 -9.39 21.05 9.28
C TYR A 683 -7.93 21.53 9.36
N GLY A 684 -7.53 22.50 8.54
CA GLY A 684 -6.23 23.18 8.65
C GLY A 684 -5.05 22.40 8.06
N ILE A 685 -5.34 21.34 7.30
CA ILE A 685 -4.34 20.52 6.63
C ILE A 685 -4.11 21.11 5.24
N THR A 686 -2.96 21.77 5.07
CA THR A 686 -2.63 22.51 3.85
C THR A 686 -1.68 21.76 2.94
N THR A 687 -1.10 20.65 3.40
CA THR A 687 -0.24 19.76 2.61
C THR A 687 -0.55 18.30 2.89
N THR A 688 -0.55 17.51 1.83
CA THR A 688 -0.71 16.05 1.87
C THR A 688 0.45 15.38 1.12
N ARG A 689 0.93 14.23 1.63
CA ARG A 689 1.82 13.32 0.90
C ARG A 689 1.13 11.97 0.73
N SER A 690 1.02 11.49 -0.51
CA SER A 690 0.56 10.12 -0.78
C SER A 690 1.73 9.18 -1.08
N PRO A 691 1.87 8.06 -0.34
CA PRO A 691 2.83 7.01 -0.65
C PRO A 691 2.28 5.97 -1.65
N GLY A 692 1.11 6.19 -2.27
CA GLY A 692 0.62 5.32 -3.35
C GLY A 692 -0.69 5.79 -3.96
N ASP A 693 -0.72 6.06 -5.26
CA ASP A 693 -1.95 6.37 -5.99
C ASP A 693 -1.80 5.95 -7.47
N PRO A 694 -2.88 5.70 -8.23
CA PRO A 694 -2.80 5.51 -9.68
C PRO A 694 -2.09 6.70 -10.35
N ALA A 695 -1.05 6.47 -11.15
CA ALA A 695 -0.07 7.52 -11.44
C ALA A 695 -0.61 8.68 -12.26
N TYR A 696 -1.45 8.40 -13.26
CA TYR A 696 -2.00 9.46 -14.11
C TYR A 696 -3.07 10.26 -13.39
N GLN A 697 -3.84 9.62 -12.51
CA GLN A 697 -4.81 10.30 -11.63
C GLN A 697 -4.09 11.13 -10.55
N MET A 698 -2.97 10.63 -10.02
CA MET A 698 -2.08 11.39 -9.14
C MET A 698 -1.55 12.63 -9.87
N GLN A 699 -0.98 12.49 -11.08
CA GLN A 699 -0.48 13.63 -11.85
C GLN A 699 -1.59 14.64 -12.17
N GLU A 700 -2.76 14.17 -12.60
CA GLU A 700 -3.92 15.03 -12.88
C GLU A 700 -4.32 15.83 -11.64
N THR A 701 -4.33 15.19 -10.46
CA THR A 701 -4.66 15.84 -9.19
C THR A 701 -3.62 16.92 -8.84
N ARG A 702 -2.33 16.63 -9.00
CA ARG A 702 -1.23 17.59 -8.76
C ARG A 702 -1.35 18.81 -9.68
N GLU A 703 -1.56 18.58 -10.98
CA GLU A 703 -1.72 19.64 -11.97
C GLU A 703 -2.96 20.50 -11.69
N ALA A 704 -4.11 19.88 -11.42
CA ALA A 704 -5.36 20.61 -11.13
C ALA A 704 -5.29 21.44 -9.83
N LEU A 705 -4.65 20.92 -8.78
CA LEU A 705 -4.45 21.65 -7.52
C LEU A 705 -3.44 22.80 -7.67
N THR A 706 -2.49 22.69 -8.60
CA THR A 706 -1.47 23.71 -8.84
C THR A 706 -1.97 24.80 -9.78
N SER A 707 -2.76 24.43 -10.81
CA SER A 707 -3.42 25.37 -11.72
C SER A 707 -4.58 26.14 -11.06
N GLY A 708 -5.12 25.60 -9.97
CA GLY A 708 -6.29 26.15 -9.28
C GLY A 708 -7.63 25.68 -9.87
N ASP A 709 -7.61 24.75 -10.83
CA ASP A 709 -8.82 24.11 -11.37
C ASP A 709 -9.49 23.19 -10.32
N ARG A 710 -8.78 22.84 -9.23
CA ARG A 710 -9.30 22.09 -8.08
C ARG A 710 -8.91 22.73 -6.75
N VAL A 711 -9.79 22.64 -5.75
CA VAL A 711 -9.57 23.16 -4.38
C VAL A 711 -9.07 22.05 -3.45
N GLY A 712 -7.91 22.26 -2.83
CA GLY A 712 -7.34 21.32 -1.88
C GLY A 712 -5.94 21.71 -1.38
N PRO A 713 -5.32 20.87 -0.55
CA PRO A 713 -3.96 21.08 -0.06
C PRO A 713 -2.92 21.07 -1.19
N ARG A 714 -1.66 21.42 -0.88
CA ARG A 714 -0.53 21.02 -1.72
C ARG A 714 -0.41 19.51 -1.68
N TYR A 715 -0.14 18.90 -2.82
CA TYR A 715 -0.12 17.44 -2.95
C TYR A 715 1.23 16.99 -3.49
N TYR A 716 1.94 16.24 -2.65
CA TYR A 716 3.17 15.52 -3.01
C TYR A 716 2.86 14.04 -3.07
N ALA A 717 3.45 13.32 -4.01
CA ALA A 717 3.10 11.90 -4.15
C ALA A 717 4.11 11.06 -4.91
N THR A 718 4.02 9.75 -4.67
CA THR A 718 4.37 8.71 -5.63
C THR A 718 3.10 8.26 -6.35
N GLY A 719 3.26 7.75 -7.58
CA GLY A 719 2.21 6.97 -8.23
C GLY A 719 2.16 5.56 -7.64
N GLU A 720 2.05 4.54 -8.48
CA GLU A 720 1.87 3.17 -8.01
C GLU A 720 3.05 2.64 -7.20
N ALA A 721 2.75 1.92 -6.11
CA ALA A 721 3.77 1.28 -5.30
C ALA A 721 4.36 0.06 -6.02
N ILE A 722 5.68 -0.09 -5.99
CA ILE A 722 6.39 -1.21 -6.61
C ILE A 722 6.43 -2.38 -5.62
N ASP A 723 5.85 -3.51 -5.99
CA ASP A 723 5.77 -4.70 -5.14
C ASP A 723 6.34 -5.95 -5.82
N GLY A 724 6.30 -7.10 -5.14
CA GLY A 724 6.81 -8.36 -5.66
C GLY A 724 5.81 -9.16 -6.52
N SER A 725 5.94 -10.48 -6.45
CA SER A 725 5.20 -11.46 -7.24
C SER A 725 3.69 -11.49 -6.98
N ARG A 726 3.24 -10.97 -5.83
CA ARG A 726 1.84 -10.93 -5.41
C ARG A 726 1.52 -9.56 -4.83
N ILE A 727 0.34 -9.06 -5.17
CA ILE A 727 -0.14 -7.72 -4.81
C ILE A 727 -1.50 -7.80 -4.14
N TYR A 728 -1.93 -6.68 -3.54
CA TYR A 728 -3.25 -6.59 -2.93
C TYR A 728 -4.06 -5.41 -3.43
N TYR A 729 -3.53 -4.19 -3.35
CA TYR A 729 -4.22 -2.98 -3.80
C TYR A 729 -4.23 -2.87 -5.33
N ASP A 730 -5.20 -2.12 -5.87
CA ASP A 730 -5.44 -1.96 -7.31
C ASP A 730 -4.35 -1.14 -8.02
N PHE A 731 -3.65 -0.28 -7.28
CA PHE A 731 -2.57 0.60 -7.76
C PHE A 731 -1.17 0.04 -7.45
N MET A 732 -0.98 -1.26 -7.22
CA MET A 732 0.34 -1.86 -6.99
C MET A 732 0.91 -2.44 -8.28
N ARG A 733 2.22 -2.26 -8.53
CA ARG A 733 2.96 -2.80 -9.68
C ARG A 733 3.71 -4.08 -9.28
N PRO A 734 3.20 -5.28 -9.64
CA PRO A 734 3.91 -6.52 -9.38
C PRO A 734 5.22 -6.54 -10.18
N THR A 735 6.35 -6.70 -9.51
CA THR A 735 7.70 -6.60 -10.10
C THR A 735 8.53 -7.83 -9.73
N LEU A 736 8.94 -8.59 -10.75
CA LEU A 736 9.60 -9.89 -10.55
C LEU A 736 11.04 -9.94 -11.06
N SER A 737 11.55 -8.88 -11.67
CA SER A 737 12.90 -8.84 -12.22
C SER A 737 13.51 -7.44 -12.17
N ALA A 738 14.85 -7.39 -12.23
CA ALA A 738 15.60 -6.14 -12.32
C ALA A 738 15.29 -5.34 -13.59
N GLU A 739 15.04 -6.02 -14.71
CA GLU A 739 14.68 -5.39 -15.99
C GLU A 739 13.31 -4.70 -15.89
N GLN A 740 12.34 -5.37 -15.27
CA GLN A 740 11.05 -4.78 -15.02
C GLN A 740 11.15 -3.61 -14.03
N LEU A 741 11.90 -3.79 -12.93
CA LEU A 741 12.13 -2.70 -11.97
C LEU A 741 12.71 -1.46 -12.65
N GLN A 742 13.66 -1.64 -13.57
CA GLN A 742 14.21 -0.53 -14.35
C GLN A 742 13.12 0.22 -15.14
N ARG A 743 12.21 -0.50 -15.81
CA ARG A 743 11.06 0.12 -16.50
C ARG A 743 10.15 0.89 -15.56
N GLU A 744 9.82 0.32 -14.39
CA GLU A 744 8.98 1.01 -13.40
C GLU A 744 9.63 2.29 -12.89
N MET A 745 10.94 2.25 -12.63
CA MET A 745 11.69 3.41 -12.16
C MET A 745 11.79 4.49 -13.26
N GLU A 746 12.04 4.11 -14.51
CA GLU A 746 12.04 5.04 -15.65
C GLU A 746 10.68 5.71 -15.83
N ARG A 747 9.59 4.94 -15.70
CA ARG A 747 8.22 5.47 -15.73
C ARG A 747 7.97 6.46 -14.60
N ALA A 748 8.35 6.12 -13.36
CA ALA A 748 8.23 7.02 -12.21
C ALA A 748 8.99 8.34 -12.43
N PHE A 749 10.18 8.28 -13.02
CA PHE A 749 10.97 9.48 -13.34
C PHE A 749 10.35 10.30 -14.47
N ALA A 750 9.82 9.66 -15.50
CA ALA A 750 9.15 10.33 -16.63
C ALA A 750 7.89 11.07 -16.17
N LEU A 751 7.18 10.52 -15.18
CA LEU A 751 6.02 11.14 -14.55
C LEU A 751 6.39 12.07 -13.39
N ASP A 752 7.67 12.37 -13.15
CA ASP A 752 8.10 13.37 -12.17
C ASP A 752 7.55 13.15 -10.74
N TYR A 753 7.63 11.91 -10.25
CA TYR A 753 7.24 11.58 -8.86
C TYR A 753 8.06 12.37 -7.84
N ASP A 754 7.46 12.66 -6.67
CA ASP A 754 8.14 13.34 -5.55
C ASP A 754 8.91 12.37 -4.65
N MET A 755 8.49 11.11 -4.65
CA MET A 755 9.11 10.01 -3.92
C MET A 755 8.83 8.69 -4.64
N VAL A 756 9.47 7.60 -4.24
CA VAL A 756 9.15 6.24 -4.69
C VAL A 756 8.70 5.39 -3.52
N LYS A 757 7.68 4.55 -3.71
CA LYS A 757 7.26 3.56 -2.71
C LYS A 757 7.56 2.15 -3.20
N THR A 758 8.22 1.36 -2.36
CA THR A 758 8.23 -0.10 -2.51
C THR A 758 7.27 -0.73 -1.49
N TYR A 759 6.89 -1.98 -1.73
CA TYR A 759 5.89 -2.65 -0.91
C TYR A 759 6.28 -4.05 -0.46
N VAL A 760 5.36 -4.70 0.24
CA VAL A 760 5.70 -5.70 1.26
C VAL A 760 6.25 -6.99 0.71
N ARG A 761 6.09 -7.30 -0.57
CA ARG A 761 6.55 -8.53 -1.22
C ARG A 761 7.69 -8.32 -2.20
N LEU A 762 8.18 -7.09 -2.41
CA LEU A 762 9.36 -6.84 -3.25
C LEU A 762 10.61 -7.48 -2.60
N PRO A 763 11.33 -8.41 -3.28
CA PRO A 763 12.58 -8.98 -2.78
C PRO A 763 13.61 -7.93 -2.33
N VAL A 764 14.43 -8.26 -1.34
CA VAL A 764 15.36 -7.29 -0.71
C VAL A 764 16.40 -6.76 -1.71
N ASP A 765 16.89 -7.60 -2.62
CA ASP A 765 17.81 -7.21 -3.70
C ASP A 765 17.19 -6.17 -4.63
N LEU A 766 15.92 -6.36 -5.02
CA LEU A 766 15.16 -5.39 -5.81
C LEU A 766 14.84 -4.12 -5.01
N GLN A 767 14.56 -4.22 -3.71
CA GLN A 767 14.43 -3.03 -2.84
C GLN A 767 15.72 -2.22 -2.80
N GLN A 768 16.88 -2.87 -2.61
CA GLN A 768 18.18 -2.20 -2.60
C GLN A 768 18.48 -1.54 -3.96
N GLN A 769 18.11 -2.18 -5.06
CA GLN A 769 18.23 -1.58 -6.40
C GLN A 769 17.30 -0.37 -6.56
N ALA A 770 16.06 -0.44 -6.08
CA ALA A 770 15.10 0.66 -6.12
C ALA A 770 15.59 1.87 -5.30
N VAL A 771 16.12 1.65 -4.10
CA VAL A 771 16.73 2.72 -3.25
C VAL A 771 17.85 3.42 -4.03
N ARG A 772 18.79 2.67 -4.58
CA ARG A 772 19.91 3.23 -5.36
C ARG A 772 19.43 4.03 -6.58
N LEU A 773 18.45 3.51 -7.32
CA LEU A 773 17.87 4.18 -8.49
C LEU A 773 17.16 5.49 -8.10
N ALA A 774 16.37 5.48 -7.03
CA ALA A 774 15.66 6.65 -6.53
C ALA A 774 16.63 7.74 -6.06
N HIS A 775 17.62 7.39 -5.24
CA HIS A 775 18.63 8.31 -4.71
C HIS A 775 19.46 8.96 -5.82
N ARG A 776 19.81 8.23 -6.88
CA ARG A 776 20.47 8.81 -8.07
C ARG A 776 19.66 9.89 -8.77
N LYS A 777 18.33 9.85 -8.67
CA LYS A 777 17.43 10.90 -9.16
C LYS A 777 17.07 11.95 -8.11
N GLY A 778 17.65 11.85 -6.91
CA GLY A 778 17.38 12.74 -5.78
C GLY A 778 16.03 12.50 -5.12
N LEU A 779 15.42 11.33 -5.30
CA LEU A 779 14.10 11.03 -4.74
C LEU A 779 14.22 10.21 -3.46
N PRO A 780 13.51 10.56 -2.37
CA PRO A 780 13.39 9.71 -1.20
C PRO A 780 12.53 8.47 -1.53
N LEU A 781 12.76 7.39 -0.79
CA LEU A 781 12.01 6.14 -0.92
C LEU A 781 11.53 5.65 0.44
N SER A 782 10.27 5.20 0.51
CA SER A 782 9.73 4.53 1.70
C SER A 782 9.14 3.14 1.40
N SER A 783 8.90 2.35 2.44
CA SER A 783 8.26 1.01 2.38
C SER A 783 7.55 0.68 3.70
N HIS A 784 7.18 -0.58 3.92
CA HIS A 784 6.70 -1.12 5.20
C HIS A 784 7.79 -1.91 5.95
N TYR A 785 9.03 -1.90 5.45
CA TYR A 785 10.15 -2.66 5.99
C TYR A 785 11.02 -1.81 6.91
N ALA A 786 11.32 -2.31 8.11
CA ALA A 786 12.27 -1.68 9.03
C ALA A 786 13.70 -2.15 8.78
N TYR A 787 13.91 -3.47 8.80
CA TYR A 787 15.20 -4.09 8.53
C TYR A 787 15.01 -5.17 7.44
N PRO A 788 15.93 -5.32 6.47
CA PRO A 788 17.22 -4.61 6.29
C PRO A 788 17.10 -3.21 5.69
N ALA A 789 15.91 -2.61 5.61
CA ALA A 789 15.73 -1.28 5.02
C ALA A 789 16.61 -0.18 5.63
N ALA A 790 16.77 -0.20 6.96
CA ALA A 790 17.67 0.69 7.70
C ALA A 790 19.17 0.50 7.34
N ASP A 791 19.56 -0.68 6.85
CA ASP A 791 20.92 -1.01 6.43
C ASP A 791 21.15 -0.62 4.95
N ILE A 792 20.17 -0.88 4.08
CA ILE A 792 20.27 -0.57 2.65
C ILE A 792 19.98 0.91 2.30
N GLY A 793 19.70 1.75 3.30
CA GLY A 793 19.60 3.20 3.16
C GLY A 793 18.21 3.76 2.84
N MET A 794 17.12 3.03 3.06
CA MET A 794 15.76 3.52 2.80
C MET A 794 15.42 4.75 3.66
N ASP A 795 14.70 5.74 3.13
CA ASP A 795 14.45 7.03 3.79
C ASP A 795 13.33 7.00 4.83
N GLY A 796 12.38 6.08 4.72
CA GLY A 796 11.27 5.98 5.67
C GLY A 796 10.57 4.62 5.69
N MET A 797 9.99 4.29 6.84
CA MET A 797 9.00 3.24 6.99
C MET A 797 7.63 3.86 7.28
N GLU A 798 6.61 3.34 6.60
CA GLU A 798 5.22 3.63 6.91
C GLU A 798 4.66 2.59 7.89
N HIS A 799 3.81 3.06 8.79
CA HIS A 799 3.13 2.37 9.88
C HIS A 799 4.04 1.95 11.05
N THR A 800 3.50 1.89 12.29
CA THR A 800 4.23 1.29 13.43
C THR A 800 4.29 -0.23 13.34
N GLY A 801 3.28 -0.82 12.72
CA GLY A 801 3.18 -2.22 12.36
C GLY A 801 2.14 -2.34 11.26
N ALA A 802 2.49 -2.96 10.14
CA ALA A 802 1.61 -3.17 9.01
C ALA A 802 1.75 -4.60 8.49
N THR A 803 0.96 -4.91 7.48
CA THR A 803 1.05 -6.12 6.69
C THR A 803 2.51 -6.37 6.36
N ASN A 804 2.97 -7.57 6.69
CA ASN A 804 4.34 -7.97 6.49
C ASN A 804 4.34 -9.33 5.81
N ARG A 805 5.24 -9.54 4.83
CA ARG A 805 5.34 -10.83 4.13
C ARG A 805 5.55 -12.00 5.08
N LEU A 806 6.11 -11.77 6.28
CA LEU A 806 6.37 -12.79 7.30
C LEU A 806 5.09 -13.35 7.93
N GLY A 807 3.99 -12.57 7.93
CA GLY A 807 2.75 -12.89 8.63
C GLY A 807 2.73 -12.43 10.10
N TYR A 808 3.72 -11.65 10.51
CA TYR A 808 3.83 -10.95 11.80
C TYR A 808 4.80 -9.77 11.64
N SER A 809 4.79 -8.83 12.58
CA SER A 809 5.65 -7.64 12.57
C SER A 809 6.94 -7.82 13.37
N HIS A 810 8.05 -7.19 12.96
CA HIS A 810 9.27 -7.07 13.77
C HIS A 810 9.44 -5.68 14.40
N THR A 811 8.45 -4.81 14.28
CA THR A 811 8.47 -3.46 14.89
C THR A 811 7.53 -3.32 16.07
N VAL A 812 6.43 -4.08 16.08
CA VAL A 812 5.46 -4.12 17.18
C VAL A 812 4.93 -5.55 17.37
N THR A 813 4.56 -5.91 18.59
CA THR A 813 3.88 -7.18 18.90
C THR A 813 2.37 -7.10 18.67
N GLU A 814 1.68 -8.22 18.84
CA GLU A 814 0.20 -8.32 18.81
C GLU A 814 -0.48 -7.41 19.84
N LEU A 815 0.23 -7.03 20.92
CA LEU A 815 -0.24 -6.09 21.94
C LEU A 815 0.23 -4.64 21.68
N GLY A 816 0.95 -4.41 20.59
CA GLY A 816 1.47 -3.09 20.20
C GLY A 816 2.80 -2.69 20.85
N HIS A 817 3.48 -3.59 21.57
CA HIS A 817 4.76 -3.28 22.22
C HIS A 817 5.94 -3.30 21.22
N SER A 818 6.92 -2.44 21.45
CA SER A 818 8.19 -2.41 20.72
C SER A 818 9.39 -2.50 21.67
N TYR A 819 10.36 -3.33 21.31
CA TYR A 819 11.57 -3.55 22.09
C TYR A 819 12.80 -2.87 21.47
N ASP A 820 13.97 -3.10 22.06
CA ASP A 820 15.22 -2.41 21.76
C ASP A 820 15.56 -2.40 20.26
N ASP A 821 15.42 -3.53 19.57
CA ASP A 821 15.66 -3.63 18.13
C ASP A 821 14.93 -2.56 17.30
N ALA A 822 13.62 -2.48 17.41
CA ALA A 822 12.82 -1.54 16.64
C ALA A 822 13.19 -0.09 16.99
N ILE A 823 13.36 0.23 18.27
CA ILE A 823 13.67 1.58 18.73
C ILE A 823 15.05 2.04 18.24
N GLN A 824 16.10 1.23 18.46
CA GLN A 824 17.47 1.60 18.09
C GLN A 824 17.63 1.74 16.57
N LEU A 825 16.97 0.89 15.78
CA LEU A 825 17.01 0.99 14.32
C LEU A 825 16.52 2.36 13.83
N PHE A 826 15.42 2.89 14.37
CA PHE A 826 14.90 4.22 13.98
C PHE A 826 15.69 5.39 14.58
N VAL A 827 16.25 5.22 15.78
CA VAL A 827 17.08 6.24 16.42
C VAL A 827 18.37 6.47 15.64
N HIS A 828 19.01 5.40 15.15
CA HIS A 828 20.36 5.47 14.57
C HIS A 828 20.39 5.58 13.04
N SER A 829 19.41 5.04 12.31
CA SER A 829 19.45 5.03 10.83
C SER A 829 19.06 6.35 10.16
N GLY A 830 18.52 7.31 10.92
CA GLY A 830 17.88 8.51 10.38
C GLY A 830 16.66 8.25 9.48
N MET A 831 16.21 6.99 9.37
CA MET A 831 14.99 6.62 8.66
C MET A 831 13.78 7.19 9.40
N SER A 832 12.80 7.74 8.68
CA SER A 832 11.57 8.19 9.32
C SER A 832 10.65 7.02 9.67
N ILE A 833 9.78 7.22 10.66
CA ILE A 833 8.59 6.41 10.87
C ILE A 833 7.33 7.27 10.76
N THR A 834 6.41 6.88 9.88
CA THR A 834 5.05 7.45 9.83
C THR A 834 4.10 6.49 10.53
N PRO A 835 3.48 6.83 11.67
CA PRO A 835 2.86 5.81 12.51
C PRO A 835 1.47 5.34 12.06
N THR A 836 0.67 6.22 11.43
CA THR A 836 -0.73 5.97 11.04
C THR A 836 -1.52 5.28 12.16
N LEU A 837 -1.79 6.00 13.26
CA LEU A 837 -2.41 5.44 14.46
C LEU A 837 -3.91 5.17 14.25
N PHE A 838 -4.26 4.14 13.50
CA PHE A 838 -5.64 3.72 13.18
C PHE A 838 -6.50 3.53 14.44
N THR A 839 -5.92 2.96 15.49
CA THR A 839 -6.58 2.71 16.78
C THR A 839 -6.88 4.00 17.55
N SER A 840 -6.47 5.17 17.06
CA SER A 840 -6.87 6.48 17.62
C SER A 840 -8.38 6.73 17.55
N THR A 841 -9.10 6.04 16.67
CA THR A 841 -10.57 6.02 16.64
C THR A 841 -11.19 5.54 17.96
N ALA A 842 -10.51 4.68 18.73
CA ALA A 842 -10.94 4.24 20.05
C ALA A 842 -11.00 5.38 21.10
N LEU A 843 -10.40 6.54 20.81
CA LEU A 843 -10.48 7.73 21.64
C LEU A 843 -11.78 8.53 21.43
N TYR A 844 -12.63 8.17 20.46
CA TYR A 844 -14.01 8.69 20.38
C TYR A 844 -14.86 8.30 21.60
N ALA A 845 -14.40 7.35 22.43
CA ALA A 845 -14.94 7.10 23.76
C ALA A 845 -14.83 8.31 24.72
N PHE A 846 -13.87 9.21 24.48
CA PHE A 846 -13.63 10.39 25.32
C PHE A 846 -14.02 11.70 24.64
N ASP A 847 -13.86 11.81 23.32
CA ASP A 847 -14.14 13.04 22.58
C ASP A 847 -14.73 12.74 21.20
N ARG A 848 -16.01 13.08 21.02
CA ARG A 848 -16.76 12.90 19.76
C ARG A 848 -16.85 14.19 18.92
N SER A 849 -16.16 15.26 19.30
CA SER A 849 -16.32 16.60 18.71
C SER A 849 -16.12 16.59 17.18
N LEU A 850 -15.16 15.79 16.69
CA LEU A 850 -14.86 15.69 15.26
C LEU A 850 -15.91 14.90 14.47
N VAL A 851 -16.57 13.92 15.09
CA VAL A 851 -17.65 13.12 14.47
C VAL A 851 -18.93 13.95 14.37
N GLU A 852 -19.17 14.78 15.38
CA GLU A 852 -20.37 15.60 15.50
C GLU A 852 -20.26 16.96 14.80
N ASP A 853 -19.05 17.33 14.38
CA ASP A 853 -18.77 18.58 13.68
C ASP A 853 -19.61 18.72 12.40
N ARG A 854 -20.12 19.93 12.16
CA ARG A 854 -20.87 20.26 10.94
C ARG A 854 -20.01 20.06 9.69
N ARG A 855 -18.71 20.38 9.75
CA ARG A 855 -17.77 20.18 8.63
C ARG A 855 -17.73 18.71 8.25
N THR A 856 -17.52 17.81 9.20
CA THR A 856 -17.55 16.36 8.98
C THR A 856 -18.87 15.90 8.39
N ARG A 857 -20.02 16.28 8.98
CA ARG A 857 -21.35 15.90 8.49
C ARG A 857 -21.63 16.31 7.03
N VAL A 858 -21.04 17.40 6.56
CA VAL A 858 -21.26 17.95 5.21
C VAL A 858 -20.21 17.47 4.21
N LEU A 859 -18.95 17.40 4.64
CA LEU A 859 -17.79 17.11 3.78
C LEU A 859 -17.40 15.64 3.79
N PHE A 860 -18.03 14.79 4.59
CA PHE A 860 -17.98 13.35 4.38
C PHE A 860 -19.11 12.95 3.42
N PRO A 861 -18.85 12.05 2.46
CA PRO A 861 -19.93 11.33 1.81
C PRO A 861 -20.83 10.65 2.86
N PRO A 862 -22.16 10.58 2.65
CA PRO A 862 -23.08 10.10 3.69
C PRO A 862 -22.71 8.72 4.26
N TRP A 863 -22.28 7.78 3.43
CA TRP A 863 -21.89 6.43 3.86
C TRP A 863 -20.59 6.43 4.68
N GLU A 864 -19.65 7.32 4.39
CA GLU A 864 -18.42 7.46 5.19
C GLU A 864 -18.72 8.11 6.54
N HIS A 865 -19.64 9.08 6.58
CA HIS A 865 -20.08 9.67 7.84
C HIS A 865 -20.77 8.65 8.73
N GLU A 866 -21.63 7.80 8.15
CA GLU A 866 -22.30 6.71 8.87
C GLU A 866 -21.30 5.70 9.44
N ARG A 867 -20.28 5.31 8.66
CA ARG A 867 -19.20 4.43 9.13
C ARG A 867 -18.39 5.04 10.27
N LEU A 868 -18.00 6.31 10.16
CA LEU A 868 -17.33 7.03 11.24
C LEU A 868 -18.19 7.09 12.52
N ARG A 869 -19.50 7.32 12.37
CA ARG A 869 -20.43 7.30 13.50
C ARG A 869 -20.50 5.93 14.17
N ALA A 870 -20.59 4.86 13.39
CA ALA A 870 -20.62 3.49 13.91
C ALA A 870 -19.32 3.15 14.67
N GLN A 871 -18.16 3.50 14.11
CA GLN A 871 -16.86 3.36 14.81
C GLN A 871 -16.86 4.11 16.15
N ALA A 872 -17.35 5.36 16.16
CA ALA A 872 -17.42 6.16 17.39
C ALA A 872 -18.41 5.59 18.42
N GLU A 873 -19.51 4.97 17.99
CA GLU A 873 -20.47 4.28 18.87
C GLU A 873 -19.85 3.03 19.51
N GLN A 874 -18.99 2.30 18.79
CA GLN A 874 -18.31 1.10 19.27
C GLN A 874 -17.08 1.39 20.14
N ALA A 875 -16.50 2.59 20.06
CA ALA A 875 -15.25 2.96 20.74
C ALA A 875 -15.26 2.74 22.27
N SER A 876 -16.43 2.74 22.93
CA SER A 876 -16.53 2.51 24.38
C SER A 876 -16.68 1.03 24.76
N GLY A 877 -16.82 0.12 23.79
CA GLY A 877 -16.95 -1.32 24.02
C GLY A 877 -15.63 -2.05 24.27
N PRO A 878 -15.66 -3.37 24.47
CA PRO A 878 -14.47 -4.18 24.76
C PRO A 878 -13.37 -4.09 23.69
N GLU A 879 -13.76 -4.12 22.41
CA GLU A 879 -12.82 -3.93 21.29
C GLU A 879 -12.13 -2.56 21.35
N GLY A 880 -12.90 -1.50 21.66
CA GLY A 880 -12.34 -0.16 21.85
C GLY A 880 -11.40 -0.07 23.07
N GLU A 881 -11.60 -0.89 24.12
CA GLU A 881 -10.66 -1.00 25.24
C GLU A 881 -9.34 -1.64 24.84
N ALA A 882 -9.41 -2.74 24.08
CA ALA A 882 -8.23 -3.40 23.51
C ALA A 882 -7.43 -2.43 22.63
N GLN A 883 -8.11 -1.76 21.70
CA GLN A 883 -7.49 -0.76 20.81
C GLN A 883 -6.84 0.40 21.57
N ARG A 884 -7.37 0.81 22.74
CA ARG A 884 -6.73 1.85 23.57
C ARG A 884 -5.44 1.38 24.24
N HIS A 885 -5.36 0.12 24.68
CA HIS A 885 -4.11 -0.45 25.21
C HIS A 885 -3.04 -0.55 24.11
N GLU A 886 -3.41 -1.09 22.96
CA GLU A 886 -2.54 -1.16 21.79
C GLU A 886 -2.06 0.23 21.34
N LEU A 887 -2.96 1.21 21.29
CA LEU A 887 -2.63 2.60 20.98
C LEU A 887 -1.63 3.20 21.95
N ALA A 888 -1.78 2.95 23.26
CA ALA A 888 -0.84 3.44 24.26
C ALA A 888 0.58 2.88 24.04
N ASN A 889 0.68 1.58 23.74
CA ASN A 889 1.96 0.91 23.45
C ASN A 889 2.59 1.41 22.14
N LYS A 890 1.79 1.61 21.09
CA LYS A 890 2.26 2.22 19.82
C LYS A 890 2.75 3.65 20.03
N VAL A 891 2.09 4.45 20.89
CA VAL A 891 2.57 5.80 21.21
C VAL A 891 3.85 5.78 22.05
N ASP A 892 4.02 4.82 22.96
CA ASP A 892 5.28 4.64 23.72
C ASP A 892 6.47 4.40 22.77
N MET A 893 6.33 3.53 21.77
CA MET A 893 7.33 3.32 20.72
C MET A 893 7.75 4.65 20.09
N LEU A 894 6.78 5.44 19.63
CA LEU A 894 7.04 6.71 18.95
C LEU A 894 7.70 7.73 19.88
N LEU A 895 7.29 7.76 21.15
CA LEU A 895 7.84 8.67 22.14
C LEU A 895 9.32 8.36 22.42
N ARG A 896 9.65 7.08 22.55
CA ARG A 896 11.02 6.60 22.74
C ARG A 896 11.90 6.87 21.52
N ILE A 897 11.37 6.65 20.30
CA ILE A 897 12.06 7.02 19.06
C ILE A 897 12.30 8.54 19.00
N HIS A 898 11.25 9.34 19.20
CA HIS A 898 11.30 10.80 19.11
C HIS A 898 12.30 11.40 20.11
N ARG A 899 12.22 11.00 21.38
CA ARG A 899 13.10 11.51 22.45
C ARG A 899 14.51 10.91 22.39
N GLY A 900 14.67 9.75 21.74
CA GLY A 900 15.97 9.18 21.38
C GLY A 900 16.67 9.90 20.22
N GLY A 901 15.99 10.80 19.51
CA GLY A 901 16.53 11.55 18.36
C GLY A 901 16.12 11.00 17.00
N GLY A 902 15.31 9.95 16.95
CA GLY A 902 14.76 9.38 15.71
C GLY A 902 13.70 10.27 15.06
N HIS A 903 13.40 10.00 13.79
CA HIS A 903 12.58 10.88 12.97
C HIS A 903 11.12 10.41 12.85
N VAL A 904 10.24 10.91 13.72
CA VAL A 904 8.79 10.61 13.65
C VAL A 904 8.05 11.68 12.82
N ILE A 905 7.22 11.27 11.86
CA ILE A 905 6.40 12.17 11.01
C ILE A 905 4.91 11.78 11.10
N ALA A 906 3.97 12.73 11.03
CA ALA A 906 2.54 12.42 11.09
C ALA A 906 1.98 11.97 9.73
N GLY A 907 1.07 11.00 9.74
CA GLY A 907 0.26 10.58 8.59
C GLY A 907 -0.86 9.66 9.06
N THR A 908 -1.91 9.48 8.26
CA THR A 908 -3.14 8.80 8.73
C THR A 908 -3.54 7.56 7.94
N ASP A 909 -3.01 7.38 6.73
CA ASP A 909 -3.47 6.38 5.76
C ASP A 909 -4.95 6.60 5.34
N ALA A 910 -5.44 7.84 5.38
CA ALA A 910 -6.83 8.11 4.97
C ALA A 910 -6.99 7.98 3.45
N PRO A 911 -8.11 7.43 2.91
CA PRO A 911 -9.36 7.11 3.58
C PRO A 911 -9.49 5.64 4.06
N LEU A 912 -8.38 4.90 4.23
CA LEU A 912 -8.42 3.66 5.02
C LEU A 912 -8.75 4.01 6.48
N ASP A 913 -8.11 5.05 7.01
CA ASP A 913 -8.59 5.81 8.17
C ASP A 913 -9.47 7.00 7.73
N ASN A 914 -9.88 7.88 8.63
CA ASN A 914 -10.85 8.92 8.35
C ASN A 914 -10.19 10.23 7.85
N VAL A 915 -10.60 10.71 6.67
CA VAL A 915 -10.04 11.90 6.01
C VAL A 915 -10.07 13.11 6.94
N ALA A 916 -8.90 13.74 7.11
CA ALA A 916 -8.61 14.93 7.93
C ALA A 916 -8.79 14.76 9.45
N VAL A 917 -9.88 14.16 9.91
CA VAL A 917 -10.17 14.03 11.35
C VAL A 917 -9.19 13.09 12.05
N SER A 918 -8.66 12.07 11.35
CA SER A 918 -7.70 11.14 11.93
C SER A 918 -6.37 11.78 12.25
N LEU A 919 -5.91 12.78 11.51
CA LEU A 919 -4.66 13.49 11.86
C LEU A 919 -4.81 14.18 13.23
N HIS A 920 -5.96 14.80 13.46
CA HIS A 920 -6.28 15.41 14.75
C HIS A 920 -6.42 14.36 15.87
N MET A 921 -7.04 13.21 15.60
CA MET A 921 -7.10 12.11 16.56
C MET A 921 -5.74 11.48 16.86
N ASN A 922 -4.85 11.39 15.87
CA ASN A 922 -3.47 10.94 16.03
C ASN A 922 -2.69 11.88 16.96
N MET A 923 -2.80 13.20 16.76
CA MET A 923 -2.17 14.19 17.67
C MET A 923 -2.76 14.12 19.10
N ARG A 924 -4.08 13.94 19.23
CA ARG A 924 -4.73 13.75 20.54
C ARG A 924 -4.27 12.47 21.24
N ALA A 925 -4.07 11.38 20.49
CA ALA A 925 -3.52 10.13 21.01
C ALA A 925 -2.08 10.30 21.51
N MET A 926 -1.23 10.95 20.71
CA MET A 926 0.14 11.27 21.10
C MET A 926 0.16 12.05 22.42
N VAL A 927 -0.64 13.11 22.54
CA VAL A 927 -0.69 13.93 23.77
C VAL A 927 -1.24 13.17 24.96
N ARG A 928 -2.30 12.37 24.75
CA ARG A 928 -2.90 11.55 25.81
C ARG A 928 -1.89 10.58 26.44
N TYR A 929 -0.98 10.03 25.64
CA TYR A 929 -0.02 9.02 26.08
C TYR A 929 1.44 9.52 26.17
N GLY A 930 1.65 10.84 26.34
CA GLY A 930 2.89 11.37 26.90
C GLY A 930 3.68 12.36 26.04
N PHE A 931 3.29 12.59 24.78
CA PHE A 931 3.79 13.74 24.03
C PHE A 931 3.23 15.04 24.61
N THR A 932 3.99 16.13 24.51
CA THR A 932 3.47 17.48 24.69
C THR A 932 2.69 17.91 23.44
N PRO A 933 1.73 18.85 23.55
CA PRO A 933 1.07 19.42 22.38
C PRO A 933 2.05 20.01 21.35
N ARG A 934 3.16 20.60 21.82
CA ARG A 934 4.24 21.11 20.95
C ARG A 934 4.93 20.01 20.16
N GLU A 935 5.32 18.90 20.80
CA GLU A 935 5.96 17.77 20.10
C GLU A 935 5.00 17.18 19.04
N ALA A 936 3.72 17.00 19.38
CA ALA A 936 2.71 16.51 18.43
C ALA A 936 2.54 17.46 17.21
N LEU A 937 2.49 18.77 17.44
CA LEU A 937 2.42 19.75 16.35
C LEU A 937 3.67 19.75 15.47
N ILE A 938 4.88 19.59 16.05
CA ILE A 938 6.13 19.47 15.28
C ILE A 938 6.11 18.22 14.39
N ILE A 939 5.60 17.10 14.91
CA ILE A 939 5.41 15.85 14.16
C ILE A 939 4.42 16.02 13.00
N ALA A 940 3.42 16.91 13.14
CA ALA A 940 2.43 17.21 12.10
C ALA A 940 2.75 18.46 11.23
N THR A 941 3.92 19.07 11.39
CA THR A 941 4.33 20.26 10.62
C THR A 941 5.78 20.14 10.14
N ARG A 942 6.75 20.48 10.98
CA ARG A 942 8.16 20.58 10.61
C ARG A 942 8.77 19.24 10.20
N ASN A 943 8.45 18.16 10.91
CA ASN A 943 9.10 16.87 10.63
C ASN A 943 8.75 16.33 9.23
N PRO A 944 7.47 16.28 8.80
CA PRO A 944 7.12 15.96 7.41
C PRO A 944 7.73 16.92 6.39
N ALA A 945 7.78 18.23 6.68
CA ALA A 945 8.41 19.21 5.79
C ALA A 945 9.90 18.93 5.58
N ARG A 946 10.62 18.55 6.64
CA ARG A 946 12.03 18.12 6.56
C ARG A 946 12.18 16.86 5.72
N TRP A 947 11.33 15.86 5.92
CA TRP A 947 11.37 14.62 5.13
C TRP A 947 11.15 14.87 3.63
N LEU A 948 10.27 15.81 3.29
CA LEU A 948 10.02 16.25 1.91
C LEU A 948 11.15 17.12 1.32
N GLY A 949 12.20 17.43 2.07
CA GLY A 949 13.27 18.34 1.62
C GLY A 949 12.82 19.80 1.52
N LEU A 950 11.82 20.19 2.31
CA LEU A 950 11.21 21.53 2.35
C LEU A 950 11.37 22.19 3.74
N ASP A 951 12.42 21.81 4.48
CA ASP A 951 12.72 22.34 5.80
C ASP A 951 12.81 23.87 5.77
N GLY A 952 12.09 24.53 6.68
CA GLY A 952 11.99 25.97 6.74
C GLY A 952 11.33 26.67 5.54
N GLU A 953 10.80 25.92 4.57
CA GLU A 953 9.89 26.43 3.53
C GLU A 953 8.43 26.05 3.83
N LEU A 954 8.20 24.93 4.51
CA LEU A 954 6.89 24.40 4.88
C LEU A 954 6.91 24.00 6.37
N GLY A 955 5.73 23.95 7.01
CA GLY A 955 5.62 23.58 8.43
C GLY A 955 6.09 24.66 9.41
N GLU A 956 6.35 25.89 8.93
CA GLU A 956 6.83 27.02 9.72
C GLU A 956 6.18 28.34 9.27
N ILE A 957 6.04 29.32 10.18
CA ILE A 957 5.59 30.68 9.85
C ILE A 957 6.76 31.65 9.98
N ARG A 958 7.49 31.86 8.86
CA ARG A 958 8.65 32.75 8.81
C ARG A 958 8.84 33.39 7.43
N PRO A 959 9.60 34.49 7.31
CA PRO A 959 9.92 35.06 6.00
C PRO A 959 10.52 34.02 5.04
N GLY A 960 10.02 33.99 3.80
CA GLY A 960 10.43 33.05 2.75
C GLY A 960 9.67 31.72 2.74
N ALA A 961 9.00 31.33 3.84
CA ALA A 961 8.18 30.12 3.88
C ALA A 961 6.90 30.29 3.04
N TYR A 962 6.28 29.16 2.66
CA TYR A 962 4.99 29.14 2.00
C TYR A 962 3.91 29.74 2.91
N ALA A 963 2.99 30.50 2.31
CA ALA A 963 1.84 31.08 2.97
C ALA A 963 0.74 30.02 3.20
N ASP A 964 1.07 29.02 4.02
CA ASP A 964 0.26 27.86 4.35
C ASP A 964 0.00 27.87 5.87
N LEU A 965 -1.19 28.30 6.29
CA LEU A 965 -1.51 28.64 7.67
C LEU A 965 -2.88 28.08 8.08
N ALA A 966 -3.01 27.59 9.31
CA ALA A 966 -4.30 27.36 9.93
C ALA A 966 -4.56 28.44 11.00
N LEU A 967 -5.71 29.11 10.91
CA LEU A 967 -6.14 30.13 11.86
C LEU A 967 -7.24 29.54 12.74
N VAL A 968 -6.88 29.23 13.98
CA VAL A 968 -7.71 28.47 14.92
C VAL A 968 -8.14 29.31 16.11
N SER A 969 -9.27 28.96 16.72
CA SER A 969 -9.63 29.50 18.03
C SER A 969 -8.93 28.71 19.15
N GLY A 970 -8.57 29.39 20.24
CA GLY A 970 -7.86 28.78 21.37
C GLY A 970 -6.34 28.72 21.23
N ASN A 971 -5.69 27.92 22.08
CA ASN A 971 -4.23 27.79 22.16
C ASN A 971 -3.81 26.31 21.98
N PRO A 972 -3.38 25.92 20.76
CA PRO A 972 -2.92 24.56 20.47
C PRO A 972 -1.72 24.05 21.30
N LEU A 973 -0.93 24.95 21.90
CA LEU A 973 0.19 24.55 22.78
C LEU A 973 -0.27 24.19 24.20
N ALA A 974 -1.44 24.68 24.61
CA ALA A 974 -2.05 24.35 25.91
C ALA A 974 -3.07 23.21 25.80
N ASP A 975 -3.82 23.18 24.70
CA ASP A 975 -4.83 22.16 24.40
C ASP A 975 -4.75 21.79 22.93
N ILE A 976 -4.27 20.58 22.66
CA ILE A 976 -4.08 20.08 21.28
C ILE A 976 -5.40 20.01 20.49
N THR A 977 -6.56 19.92 21.16
CA THR A 977 -7.86 19.89 20.48
C THR A 977 -8.16 21.19 19.73
N ALA A 978 -7.58 22.31 20.18
CA ALA A 978 -7.70 23.61 19.53
C ALA A 978 -7.13 23.63 18.10
N ALA A 979 -6.20 22.72 17.75
CA ALA A 979 -5.68 22.62 16.39
C ALA A 979 -6.76 22.30 15.35
N ALA A 980 -7.87 21.65 15.74
CA ALA A 980 -9.00 21.35 14.87
C ALA A 980 -10.03 22.48 14.77
N ALA A 981 -9.95 23.51 15.63
CA ALA A 981 -10.91 24.61 15.73
C ALA A 981 -10.66 25.71 14.67
N VAL A 982 -10.53 25.30 13.42
CA VAL A 982 -10.16 26.14 12.27
C VAL A 982 -11.33 27.03 11.85
N HIS A 983 -11.09 28.34 11.83
CA HIS A 983 -12.04 29.34 11.32
C HIS A 983 -11.65 29.86 9.94
N LYS A 984 -10.36 29.88 9.63
CA LYS A 984 -9.81 30.24 8.31
C LYS A 984 -8.57 29.40 8.05
N VAL A 985 -8.33 29.07 6.79
CA VAL A 985 -7.10 28.41 6.35
C VAL A 985 -6.53 29.22 5.19
N VAL A 986 -5.21 29.39 5.17
CA VAL A 986 -4.49 30.02 4.06
C VAL A 986 -3.70 28.92 3.37
N ARG A 987 -3.89 28.74 2.06
CA ARG A 987 -3.14 27.78 1.24
C ARG A 987 -2.55 28.52 0.06
N GLY A 988 -1.22 28.59 -0.01
CA GLY A 988 -0.50 29.34 -1.03
C GLY A 988 -0.93 30.79 -1.13
N GLY A 989 -1.22 31.43 0.01
CA GLY A 989 -1.69 32.81 0.07
C GLY A 989 -3.17 33.02 -0.24
N VAL A 990 -3.92 31.96 -0.59
CA VAL A 990 -5.37 32.03 -0.79
C VAL A 990 -6.09 31.70 0.51
N VAL A 991 -7.00 32.58 0.93
CA VAL A 991 -7.75 32.44 2.18
C VAL A 991 -9.07 31.72 1.92
N HIS A 992 -9.31 30.64 2.66
CA HIS A 992 -10.56 29.90 2.66
C HIS A 992 -11.22 29.92 4.05
N THR A 993 -12.55 29.81 4.08
CA THR A 993 -13.33 29.57 5.30
C THR A 993 -14.02 28.21 5.22
N PRO A 994 -14.27 27.53 6.34
CA PRO A 994 -15.08 26.31 6.35
C PRO A 994 -16.43 26.47 5.62
N GLU A 995 -17.12 27.60 5.80
CA GLU A 995 -18.36 27.90 5.09
C GLU A 995 -18.20 27.91 3.56
N HIS A 996 -17.13 28.52 3.05
CA HIS A 996 -16.84 28.53 1.62
C HIS A 996 -16.54 27.11 1.12
N LEU A 997 -15.75 26.34 1.87
CA LEU A 997 -15.40 24.96 1.50
C LEU A 997 -16.63 24.04 1.48
N MET A 998 -17.58 24.22 2.40
CA MET A 998 -18.85 23.47 2.48
C MET A 998 -19.92 23.91 1.49
N ARG A 999 -19.83 25.12 0.93
CA ARG A 999 -20.90 25.71 0.11
C ARG A 999 -21.36 24.82 -1.05
N PRO A 1000 -20.48 24.14 -1.83
CA PRO A 1000 -20.92 23.29 -2.94
C PRO A 1000 -21.82 22.12 -2.52
N PHE A 1001 -21.77 21.71 -1.24
CA PHE A 1001 -22.49 20.53 -0.72
C PHE A 1001 -23.65 20.89 0.22
N THR A 1002 -23.91 22.18 0.43
CA THR A 1002 -25.00 22.68 1.29
C THR A 1002 -26.05 23.48 0.53
N GLN A 1003 -25.75 23.93 -0.68
CA GLN A 1003 -26.65 24.68 -1.54
C GLN A 1003 -26.71 24.00 -2.92
N PRO A 1004 -27.88 23.58 -3.42
CA PRO A 1004 -27.98 23.14 -4.81
C PRO A 1004 -27.69 24.35 -5.71
N GLN A 1005 -26.59 24.29 -6.47
CA GLN A 1005 -26.16 25.43 -7.29
C GLN A 1005 -27.01 25.63 -8.54
N THR A 1006 -27.66 24.57 -9.04
CA THR A 1006 -28.60 24.61 -10.15
C THR A 1006 -29.69 23.55 -9.91
N PRO A 1007 -30.98 23.82 -10.16
CA PRO A 1007 -31.98 22.76 -10.28
C PRO A 1007 -31.59 21.91 -11.49
N ALA A 1008 -30.90 20.79 -11.27
CA ALA A 1008 -30.66 19.83 -12.33
C ALA A 1008 -31.99 19.19 -12.73
N ASP A 1009 -32.16 18.91 -14.02
CA ASP A 1009 -33.26 18.08 -14.48
C ASP A 1009 -33.35 16.79 -13.66
N PRO A 1010 -34.57 16.25 -13.44
CA PRO A 1010 -34.73 15.02 -12.70
C PRO A 1010 -33.86 13.91 -13.35
N PRO A 1011 -33.13 13.12 -12.55
CA PRO A 1011 -32.37 11.99 -13.10
C PRO A 1011 -33.30 11.04 -13.84
N LEU A 1012 -32.79 10.46 -14.91
CA LEU A 1012 -33.45 9.36 -15.64
C LEU A 1012 -33.85 8.22 -14.70
N VAL A 1013 -32.99 7.91 -13.72
CA VAL A 1013 -33.12 6.75 -12.84
C VAL A 1013 -33.14 7.17 -11.37
N ARG A 1014 -34.13 6.67 -10.61
CA ARG A 1014 -34.30 6.92 -9.18
C ARG A 1014 -34.66 5.65 -8.42
N GLY A 1015 -34.03 5.42 -7.27
CA GLY A 1015 -34.55 4.59 -6.18
C GLY A 1015 -34.79 3.09 -6.39
N THR A 1016 -34.77 2.55 -7.61
CA THR A 1016 -34.97 1.12 -7.89
C THR A 1016 -33.65 0.44 -8.28
N ARG A 1017 -32.99 -0.18 -7.30
CA ARG A 1017 -31.90 -1.13 -7.51
C ARG A 1017 -32.39 -2.53 -7.19
N THR A 1018 -32.19 -3.47 -8.11
CA THR A 1018 -32.43 -4.89 -7.86
C THR A 1018 -31.07 -5.55 -7.62
N ALA A 1019 -30.79 -5.86 -6.35
CA ALA A 1019 -29.68 -6.74 -6.00
C ALA A 1019 -30.04 -8.15 -6.49
N ALA A 1020 -29.28 -8.65 -7.47
CA ALA A 1020 -29.52 -9.95 -8.10
C ALA A 1020 -28.28 -10.87 -8.05
N ALA A 1021 -27.08 -10.30 -7.87
CA ALA A 1021 -25.86 -11.07 -7.71
C ALA A 1021 -25.72 -11.53 -6.25
N GLU A 1022 -25.71 -12.85 -6.04
CA GLU A 1022 -25.45 -13.45 -4.74
C GLU A 1022 -23.94 -13.65 -4.52
N ARG A 1023 -23.51 -13.63 -3.26
CA ARG A 1023 -22.12 -13.95 -2.90
C ARG A 1023 -21.93 -15.47 -2.98
N ASP A 1024 -21.00 -15.92 -3.81
CA ASP A 1024 -20.54 -17.31 -3.83
C ASP A 1024 -19.56 -17.54 -2.66
N PRO A 1025 -19.87 -18.45 -1.70
CA PRO A 1025 -18.94 -18.79 -0.62
C PRO A 1025 -17.59 -19.34 -1.09
N ALA A 1026 -17.52 -19.96 -2.27
CA ALA A 1026 -16.26 -20.43 -2.86
C ALA A 1026 -15.36 -19.27 -3.28
N LEU A 1027 -15.95 -18.11 -3.57
CA LEU A 1027 -15.28 -16.84 -3.85
C LEU A 1027 -15.32 -15.95 -2.61
N TRP A 1028 -14.89 -16.50 -1.47
CA TRP A 1028 -14.91 -15.85 -0.16
C TRP A 1028 -14.31 -14.44 -0.14
N TRP A 1029 -13.44 -14.10 -1.09
CA TRP A 1029 -12.81 -12.78 -1.21
C TRP A 1029 -13.63 -11.72 -1.94
N HIS A 1030 -14.82 -12.08 -2.45
CA HIS A 1030 -15.77 -11.13 -3.04
C HIS A 1030 -16.48 -10.38 -1.92
N GLU A 1031 -15.81 -9.36 -1.43
CA GLU A 1031 -16.28 -8.49 -0.38
C GLU A 1031 -15.75 -7.06 -0.62
N PRO A 1032 -16.43 -6.04 -0.07
CA PRO A 1032 -15.97 -4.67 -0.24
C PRO A 1032 -14.65 -4.45 0.50
N GLU A 1033 -13.94 -3.39 0.12
CA GLU A 1033 -12.66 -2.99 0.73
C GLU A 1033 -12.71 -3.00 2.25
N TRP A 1034 -13.77 -2.42 2.81
CA TRP A 1034 -13.91 -2.23 4.24
C TRP A 1034 -14.30 -3.46 5.04
N ALA A 1035 -14.68 -4.55 4.37
CA ALA A 1035 -14.95 -5.82 5.05
C ALA A 1035 -13.64 -6.52 5.47
N ARG A 1036 -12.51 -6.12 4.91
CA ARG A 1036 -11.19 -6.66 5.26
C ARG A 1036 -10.52 -5.79 6.32
N ARG A 1037 -9.82 -6.48 7.22
CA ARG A 1037 -8.91 -5.89 8.21
C ARG A 1037 -7.83 -5.05 7.51
N LEU A 1038 -7.62 -3.83 8.02
CA LEU A 1038 -6.81 -2.76 7.40
C LEU A 1038 -5.32 -3.14 7.30
N CYS A 1039 -4.50 -2.32 6.62
CA CYS A 1039 -3.05 -2.50 6.50
C CYS A 1039 -2.34 -2.86 7.83
N CYS A 1040 -2.86 -2.42 8.99
CA CYS A 1040 -2.22 -2.52 10.30
C CYS A 1040 -2.82 -3.55 11.27
N GLU A 1041 -3.81 -4.32 10.84
CA GLU A 1041 -4.38 -5.41 11.62
C GLU A 1041 -3.71 -6.71 11.16
N ALA A 1042 -2.74 -7.19 11.93
CA ALA A 1042 -2.05 -8.47 11.70
C ALA A 1042 -2.93 -9.66 12.10
#